data_AF-A0A7S3F7X2-F1
#
_entry.id   AF-A0A7S3F7X2-F1
#
_cell.length_a   1.000
_cell.length_b   1.000
_cell.length_c   1.000
_cell.angle_alpha   90.00
_cell.angle_beta   90.00
_cell.angle_gamma   90.00
#
_symmetry.space_group_name_H-M   'P 1'
#
loop_
_entity.id
_entity.type
_entity.pdbx_description
1 polymer ?
#
loop_
_entity_poly.entity_id
_entity_poly.type
_entity_poly.pdbx_seq_one_letter_code
_entity_poly.pdbx_strand_id
1 'polypeptide(L)'
;RARLRSTFSASDGGGARGGGARALRVSGWSLSPEDLDAAARGGLKLALDEVAAGRVSSGRAVVERLVDEGEPVYGINTGFGEFATVSIEKDKLCQLQRNLIRSHCAGVGAPMPLSQVRRMLCLRINVLAKGYSGISLPTLRKLIAAFNADFLPRVPLCGTVGASGDLAPLSHLALGLMGEGLAWSHAKEKFVPAAEELARLGLTPVELGAKEGLAMINGTQFIMAVGSEALTRAEVLAVQADVVTALTVEVLRGTSRAFDARVHAARRHEGQQEVARRLRLLLHPMGEISELAQSHAGCGRVQDAYTLRCSPQVHGVVHDTVAFARRVLSVEANAGTDNPMVFATGTGGEGEIVSGGNFHGEYPAKLLDYVAIAVHELANISERRIERLCNPAVSGLPAFLVNEGGLNSGFMIAHCTAAALVAEGRVLCNPASADTISTSAAKEDHVSMGGYAARKALNVVETVERVVAIELLAACQALHLLRPLRTTPALEVVAALVRQHVPPLEVDRYMAADIDAVTELVRTGAVLAAARPFMQGDAMDIRPAIHGPRLRPVHRLRVRNAAQVVCVARCGERTLAGPGTGAAVAASVVEGPAGVVVAADGTIAAIGTEAEIDAAFGGDVFESVLDAEGCSVVPGLVDCHTHTVWAGDRTHEFAMKLAGATYMEVHAAGGGINATVGATRAASEDELLRLLLARLRRMVAHGTTTAEVKSGYGLDAETEAKMLLVAERAVKAQPVELVTTALLGHAVPYGVSADEAVEDIISEQLPRVLALRDEGRLPSLRQVDIFCERGIFELDDSRRVLQAGRDAGLAVNFHGDELAPLGGGKLAGELRAQAMSHCEETDEMGIDAMASAGTVAVLLPTTQQILKLRDPPARRMLDSGVPVALATDFNPNCHLLSMPQVMWQACTSWRMTLEEALAGATLNAAASIGMAETVGSLEVGKAGDLLVLNSSNWKSLVYQLGGERDLIRTVVKGGRAVHGDGSD
;
A
#
# COMPACT_ATOMS: atom_id res chain seq x y z
N ARG A 1 7.41 -20.83 47.81
CA ARG A 1 6.57 -20.56 46.62
C ARG A 1 5.39 -19.60 46.89
N ALA A 2 5.48 -18.66 47.86
CA ALA A 2 4.48 -17.60 48.06
C ALA A 2 5.08 -16.24 48.50
N ARG A 3 6.36 -15.96 48.18
CA ARG A 3 7.02 -14.69 48.54
C ARG A 3 8.06 -14.23 47.50
N LEU A 4 7.66 -14.14 46.23
CA LEU A 4 8.44 -13.47 45.17
C LEU A 4 7.51 -12.72 44.18
N ARG A 5 6.44 -12.11 44.69
CA ARG A 5 5.57 -11.19 43.96
C ARG A 5 5.29 -9.96 44.82
N SER A 6 6.30 -9.13 45.12
CA SER A 6 6.07 -7.83 45.78
C SER A 6 7.22 -6.83 45.71
N THR A 7 8.08 -6.86 44.69
CA THR A 7 9.12 -5.84 44.50
C THR A 7 9.28 -5.46 43.02
N PHE A 8 8.18 -4.98 42.43
CA PHE A 8 8.20 -3.90 41.43
C PHE A 8 7.11 -2.92 41.86
N SER A 9 7.35 -2.30 43.01
CA SER A 9 6.75 -1.03 43.37
C SER A 9 7.57 0.02 42.62
N ALA A 10 6.97 0.64 41.62
CA ALA A 10 7.52 1.79 40.94
C ALA A 10 7.90 2.86 41.97
N SER A 11 9.19 3.12 42.13
CA SER A 11 9.68 4.37 42.70
C SER A 11 9.76 5.41 41.58
N ASP A 12 8.60 5.78 41.03
CA ASP A 12 8.40 7.05 40.35
C ASP A 12 7.64 7.95 41.32
N GLY A 13 8.40 8.53 42.26
CA GLY A 13 7.94 9.64 43.05
C GLY A 13 7.93 10.90 42.19
N GLY A 14 6.76 11.23 41.63
CA GLY A 14 6.46 12.57 41.11
C GLY A 14 6.06 12.60 39.64
N GLY A 15 4.79 12.33 39.35
CA GLY A 15 4.28 12.54 37.99
C GLY A 15 2.94 11.92 37.64
N ALA A 16 1.96 11.90 38.55
CA ALA A 16 0.57 11.72 38.13
C ALA A 16 0.12 12.95 37.31
N ARG A 17 0.36 12.95 35.99
CA ARG A 17 -0.27 13.85 35.02
C ARG A 17 -0.58 13.06 33.73
N GLY A 18 -1.84 13.15 33.30
CA GLY A 18 -2.49 12.25 32.34
C GLY A 18 -1.80 12.12 30.98
N GLY A 19 -1.48 10.89 30.61
CA GLY A 19 -1.35 10.48 29.20
C GLY A 19 -2.73 10.10 28.69
N GLY A 20 -3.36 10.96 27.89
CA GLY A 20 -4.67 10.67 27.30
C GLY A 20 -4.60 9.40 26.45
N ALA A 21 -5.60 8.52 26.58
CA ALA A 21 -5.70 7.34 25.75
C ALA A 21 -5.71 7.75 24.26
N ARG A 22 -4.93 7.04 23.43
CA ARG A 22 -4.89 7.29 21.98
C ARG A 22 -6.28 6.97 21.42
N ALA A 23 -6.93 7.94 20.78
CA ALA A 23 -8.21 7.72 20.11
C ALA A 23 -7.96 7.33 18.65
N LEU A 24 -8.52 6.20 18.22
CA LEU A 24 -8.51 5.75 16.82
C LEU A 24 -9.91 5.85 16.24
N ARG A 25 -10.03 6.53 15.08
CA ARG A 25 -11.25 6.51 14.28
C ARG A 25 -11.27 5.23 13.44
N VAL A 26 -12.21 4.34 13.73
CA VAL A 26 -12.35 3.06 13.05
C VAL A 26 -13.14 3.28 11.76
N SER A 27 -12.46 3.10 10.63
CA SER A 27 -13.01 3.24 9.28
C SER A 27 -13.39 1.91 8.64
N GLY A 28 -12.83 0.80 9.13
CA GLY A 28 -12.87 -0.51 8.47
C GLY A 28 -11.76 -0.75 7.44
N TRP A 29 -10.78 0.14 7.30
CA TRP A 29 -9.77 0.08 6.23
C TRP A 29 -8.32 0.35 6.66
N SER A 30 -8.09 0.93 7.83
CA SER A 30 -6.80 1.52 8.20
C SER A 30 -6.26 1.06 9.55
N LEU A 31 -6.68 -0.12 10.03
CA LEU A 31 -6.17 -0.68 11.28
C LEU A 31 -4.75 -1.22 11.06
N SER A 32 -3.78 -0.70 11.83
CA SER A 32 -2.38 -1.14 11.76
C SER A 32 -2.05 -2.20 12.83
N PRO A 33 -0.98 -3.00 12.66
CA PRO A 33 -0.46 -3.85 13.73
C PRO A 33 -0.15 -3.08 15.02
N GLU A 34 0.35 -1.85 14.91
CA GLU A 34 0.64 -0.98 16.06
C GLU A 34 -0.62 -0.59 16.83
N ASP A 35 -1.76 -0.41 16.13
CA ASP A 35 -3.05 -0.17 16.77
C ASP A 35 -3.52 -1.41 17.55
N LEU A 36 -3.33 -2.62 17.00
CA LEU A 36 -3.66 -3.86 17.70
C LEU A 36 -2.81 -4.07 18.95
N ASP A 37 -1.54 -3.68 18.91
CA ASP A 37 -0.67 -3.69 20.09
C ASP A 37 -1.05 -2.64 21.13
N ALA A 38 -1.47 -1.44 20.68
CA ALA A 38 -2.02 -0.42 21.58
C ALA A 38 -3.32 -0.90 22.23
N ALA A 39 -4.19 -1.57 21.45
CA ALA A 39 -5.41 -2.22 21.95
C ALA A 39 -5.09 -3.29 23.00
N ALA A 40 -4.13 -4.17 22.72
CA ALA A 40 -3.71 -5.24 23.63
C ALA A 40 -3.28 -4.71 25.01
N ARG A 41 -2.58 -3.56 25.05
CA ARG A 41 -2.12 -2.88 26.27
C ARG A 41 -3.21 -2.08 26.99
N GLY A 42 -4.42 -1.95 26.43
CA GLY A 42 -5.51 -1.14 26.99
C GLY A 42 -5.33 0.38 26.80
N GLY A 43 -4.39 0.81 25.96
CA GLY A 43 -4.06 2.22 25.73
C GLY A 43 -4.84 2.88 24.58
N LEU A 44 -5.77 2.15 23.96
CA LEU A 44 -6.53 2.58 22.79
C LEU A 44 -8.00 2.83 23.15
N LYS A 45 -8.57 3.92 22.64
CA LYS A 45 -10.02 4.13 22.57
C LYS A 45 -10.45 4.16 21.11
N LEU A 46 -11.60 3.58 20.82
CA LEU A 46 -12.20 3.59 19.49
C LEU A 46 -13.31 4.64 19.41
N ALA A 47 -13.36 5.32 18.28
CA ALA A 47 -14.49 6.12 17.84
C ALA A 47 -14.88 5.66 16.43
N LEU A 48 -16.17 5.66 16.10
CA LEU A 48 -16.60 5.31 14.75
C LEU A 48 -16.36 6.52 13.82
N ASP A 49 -15.83 6.26 12.63
CA ASP A 49 -15.75 7.26 11.57
C ASP A 49 -17.14 7.57 10.99
N GLU A 50 -17.42 8.82 10.61
CA GLU A 50 -18.75 9.22 10.11
C GLU A 50 -19.08 8.56 8.76
N VAL A 51 -18.09 8.39 7.89
CA VAL A 51 -18.28 7.71 6.61
C VAL A 51 -18.54 6.22 6.85
N ALA A 52 -17.86 5.61 7.83
CA ALA A 52 -18.15 4.25 8.26
C ALA A 52 -19.56 4.09 8.83
N ALA A 53 -20.02 5.05 9.66
CA ALA A 53 -21.39 5.06 10.19
C ALA A 53 -22.44 5.11 9.08
N GLY A 54 -22.20 5.91 8.04
CA GLY A 54 -23.02 5.96 6.82
C GLY A 54 -23.10 4.60 6.13
N ARG A 55 -21.95 3.96 5.85
CA ARG A 55 -21.92 2.62 5.22
C ARG A 55 -22.64 1.55 6.03
N VAL A 56 -22.45 1.53 7.35
CA VAL A 56 -23.14 0.60 8.26
C VAL A 56 -24.64 0.79 8.18
N SER A 57 -25.11 2.04 8.18
CA SER A 57 -26.54 2.36 8.09
C SER A 57 -27.14 1.93 6.74
N SER A 58 -26.43 2.17 5.64
CA SER A 58 -26.87 1.73 4.31
C SER A 58 -26.95 0.20 4.21
N GLY A 59 -25.95 -0.53 4.71
CA GLY A 59 -25.99 -1.99 4.76
C GLY A 59 -27.14 -2.50 5.65
N ARG A 60 -27.43 -1.82 6.76
CA ARG A 60 -28.55 -2.17 7.63
C ARG A 60 -29.90 -2.02 6.94
N ALA A 61 -30.09 -0.95 6.16
CA ALA A 61 -31.32 -0.70 5.42
C ALA A 61 -31.67 -1.84 4.43
N VAL A 62 -30.65 -2.44 3.80
CA VAL A 62 -30.84 -3.61 2.91
C VAL A 62 -31.39 -4.82 3.69
N VAL A 63 -30.83 -5.11 4.86
CA VAL A 63 -31.30 -6.22 5.70
C VAL A 63 -32.74 -6.01 6.15
N GLU A 64 -33.10 -4.79 6.56
CA GLU A 64 -34.45 -4.49 7.04
C GLU A 64 -35.48 -4.59 5.91
N ARG A 65 -35.16 -4.06 4.72
CA ARG A 65 -35.99 -4.21 3.52
C ARG A 65 -36.27 -5.68 3.20
N LEU A 66 -35.24 -6.52 3.13
CA LEU A 66 -35.40 -7.94 2.78
C LEU A 66 -36.19 -8.73 3.84
N VAL A 67 -36.04 -8.38 5.12
CA VAL A 67 -36.86 -8.94 6.21
C VAL A 67 -38.33 -8.55 6.06
N ASP A 68 -38.61 -7.33 5.58
CA ASP A 68 -39.97 -6.85 5.33
C ASP A 68 -40.60 -7.47 4.08
N GLU A 69 -39.82 -7.72 3.03
CA GLU A 69 -40.24 -8.37 1.77
C GLU A 69 -40.49 -9.88 1.94
N GLY A 70 -39.82 -10.53 2.89
CA GLY A 70 -40.06 -11.93 3.26
C GLY A 70 -39.35 -12.96 2.37
N GLU A 71 -38.46 -12.53 1.48
CA GLU A 71 -37.66 -13.45 0.66
C GLU A 71 -36.67 -14.27 1.51
N PRO A 72 -36.47 -15.58 1.26
CA PRO A 72 -35.53 -16.40 2.03
C PRO A 72 -34.07 -15.98 1.80
N VAL A 73 -33.40 -15.48 2.84
CA VAL A 73 -31.99 -15.07 2.82
C VAL A 73 -31.21 -15.72 3.97
N TYR A 74 -30.10 -16.37 3.60
CA TYR A 74 -29.24 -17.12 4.52
C TYR A 74 -28.85 -16.31 5.77
N GLY A 75 -29.15 -16.87 6.95
CA GLY A 75 -28.77 -16.28 8.24
C GLY A 75 -29.53 -15.01 8.64
N ILE A 76 -30.50 -14.59 7.83
CA ILE A 76 -31.39 -13.44 8.10
C ILE A 76 -32.76 -13.94 8.54
N ASN A 77 -33.45 -14.69 7.68
CA ASN A 77 -34.75 -15.31 7.93
C ASN A 77 -34.78 -16.81 7.55
N THR A 78 -33.62 -17.43 7.41
CA THR A 78 -33.48 -18.90 7.32
C THR A 78 -32.55 -19.43 8.42
N GLY A 79 -32.51 -20.76 8.59
CA GLY A 79 -31.55 -21.43 9.48
C GLY A 79 -30.09 -21.31 9.04
N PHE A 80 -29.18 -21.94 9.79
CA PHE A 80 -27.73 -21.87 9.56
C PHE A 80 -27.16 -23.23 9.13
N GLY A 81 -26.06 -23.22 8.37
CA GLY A 81 -25.40 -24.44 7.90
C GLY A 81 -26.33 -25.35 7.10
N GLU A 82 -26.49 -26.59 7.54
CA GLU A 82 -27.39 -27.57 6.90
C GLU A 82 -28.86 -27.14 6.91
N PHE A 83 -29.27 -26.30 7.86
CA PHE A 83 -30.64 -25.78 7.96
C PHE A 83 -30.88 -24.50 7.14
N ALA A 84 -29.97 -24.15 6.22
CA ALA A 84 -30.07 -22.93 5.39
C ALA A 84 -31.35 -22.83 4.54
N THR A 85 -32.04 -23.95 4.29
CA THR A 85 -33.29 -24.05 3.51
C THR A 85 -34.56 -23.93 4.37
N VAL A 86 -34.45 -23.85 5.70
CA VAL A 86 -35.58 -23.73 6.61
C VAL A 86 -35.90 -22.26 6.84
N SER A 87 -37.08 -21.80 6.39
CA SER A 87 -37.54 -20.42 6.61
C SER A 87 -38.03 -20.19 8.05
N ILE A 88 -37.79 -19.00 8.60
CA ILE A 88 -38.07 -18.60 9.98
C ILE A 88 -38.96 -17.35 9.97
N GLU A 89 -40.03 -17.38 10.77
CA GLU A 89 -40.97 -16.27 10.92
C GLU A 89 -40.31 -15.02 11.55
N LYS A 90 -40.78 -13.84 11.15
CA LYS A 90 -40.19 -12.53 11.52
C LYS A 90 -40.12 -12.29 13.04
N ASP A 91 -41.12 -12.74 13.79
CA ASP A 91 -41.19 -12.62 15.26
C ASP A 91 -40.16 -13.50 15.98
N LYS A 92 -39.63 -14.51 15.30
CA LYS A 92 -38.61 -15.44 15.83
C LYS A 92 -37.18 -15.02 15.50
N LEU A 93 -36.93 -13.99 14.68
CA LEU A 93 -35.58 -13.63 14.23
C LEU A 93 -34.65 -13.25 15.39
N CYS A 94 -35.12 -12.46 16.36
CA CYS A 94 -34.30 -12.14 17.55
C CYS A 94 -34.01 -13.38 18.42
N GLN A 95 -34.94 -14.35 18.46
CA GLN A 95 -34.70 -15.63 19.15
C GLN A 95 -33.71 -16.50 18.38
N LEU A 96 -33.79 -16.53 17.05
CA LEU A 96 -32.87 -17.23 16.16
C LEU A 96 -31.42 -16.80 16.40
N GLN A 97 -31.16 -15.50 16.43
CA GLN A 97 -29.80 -14.96 16.62
C GLN A 97 -29.25 -15.26 18.03
N ARG A 98 -30.08 -15.18 19.08
CA ARG A 98 -29.67 -15.58 20.43
C ARG A 98 -29.37 -17.08 20.54
N ASN A 99 -30.19 -17.92 19.90
CA ASN A 99 -29.98 -19.35 19.85
C ASN A 99 -28.70 -19.71 19.08
N LEU A 100 -28.41 -19.00 17.99
CA LEU A 100 -27.14 -19.13 17.27
C LEU A 100 -25.96 -18.93 18.21
N ILE A 101 -25.88 -17.77 18.88
CA ILE A 101 -24.77 -17.47 19.80
C ILE A 101 -24.64 -18.56 20.87
N ARG A 102 -25.74 -18.90 21.55
CA ARG A 102 -25.71 -19.90 22.64
C ARG A 102 -25.28 -21.29 22.18
N SER A 103 -25.82 -21.77 21.06
CA SER A 103 -25.47 -23.09 20.51
C SER A 103 -24.04 -23.16 20.01
N HIS A 104 -23.50 -22.05 19.50
CA HIS A 104 -22.14 -21.97 18.97
C HIS A 104 -21.08 -21.68 20.04
N CYS A 105 -21.48 -21.40 21.30
CA CYS A 105 -20.58 -21.29 22.46
C CYS A 105 -20.04 -22.66 22.92
N ALA A 106 -19.51 -23.46 21.99
CA ALA A 106 -18.95 -24.78 22.23
C ALA A 106 -17.42 -24.80 22.41
N GLY A 107 -16.79 -23.61 22.49
CA GLY A 107 -15.34 -23.50 22.74
C GLY A 107 -14.93 -24.05 24.11
N VAL A 108 -13.73 -24.63 24.19
CA VAL A 108 -13.17 -25.28 25.39
C VAL A 108 -11.71 -24.86 25.65
N GLY A 109 -11.13 -25.33 26.75
CA GLY A 109 -9.74 -25.09 27.13
C GLY A 109 -9.54 -23.84 28.00
N ALA A 110 -8.28 -23.42 28.10
CA ALA A 110 -7.90 -22.27 28.92
C ALA A 110 -8.51 -20.98 28.35
N PRO A 111 -8.82 -19.99 29.21
CA PRO A 111 -9.22 -18.66 28.75
C PRO A 111 -8.12 -18.02 27.89
N MET A 112 -8.54 -17.40 26.80
CA MET A 112 -7.73 -16.53 25.97
C MET A 112 -7.19 -15.36 26.82
N PRO A 113 -5.90 -15.01 26.69
CA PRO A 113 -5.34 -13.84 27.35
C PRO A 113 -6.16 -12.57 27.08
N LEU A 114 -6.34 -11.74 28.10
CA LEU A 114 -7.14 -10.51 28.02
C LEU A 114 -6.66 -9.55 26.92
N SER A 115 -5.35 -9.47 26.70
CA SER A 115 -4.74 -8.72 25.60
C SER A 115 -5.24 -9.17 24.23
N GLN A 116 -5.41 -10.47 24.04
CA GLN A 116 -5.89 -11.03 22.78
C GLN A 116 -7.41 -10.88 22.65
N VAL A 117 -8.17 -10.95 23.74
CA VAL A 117 -9.61 -10.62 23.73
C VAL A 117 -9.85 -9.17 23.29
N ARG A 118 -9.01 -8.22 23.75
CA ARG A 118 -9.05 -6.83 23.25
C ARG A 118 -8.79 -6.73 21.76
N ARG A 119 -7.73 -7.38 21.25
CA ARG A 119 -7.42 -7.42 19.81
C ARG A 119 -8.59 -7.99 19.01
N MET A 120 -9.15 -9.09 19.48
CA MET A 120 -10.27 -9.77 18.84
C MET A 120 -11.51 -8.88 18.75
N LEU A 121 -11.85 -8.17 19.83
CA LEU A 121 -12.97 -7.21 19.83
C LEU A 121 -12.68 -6.01 18.92
N CYS A 122 -11.46 -5.46 18.94
CA CYS A 122 -11.05 -4.37 18.06
C CYS A 122 -11.17 -4.75 16.57
N LEU A 123 -10.65 -5.91 16.20
CA LEU A 123 -10.74 -6.46 14.85
C LEU A 123 -12.19 -6.66 14.43
N ARG A 124 -13.04 -7.18 15.34
CA ARG A 124 -14.46 -7.41 15.00
C ARG A 124 -15.19 -6.09 14.75
N ILE A 125 -14.94 -5.08 15.59
CA ILE A 125 -15.46 -3.73 15.38
C ILE A 125 -14.98 -3.16 14.03
N ASN A 126 -13.71 -3.37 13.65
CA ASN A 126 -13.18 -2.90 12.37
C ASN A 126 -13.89 -3.54 11.17
N VAL A 127 -14.10 -4.86 11.19
CA VAL A 127 -14.83 -5.57 10.12
C VAL A 127 -16.27 -5.09 10.01
N LEU A 128 -16.96 -4.92 11.14
CA LEU A 128 -18.33 -4.42 11.18
C LEU A 128 -18.46 -2.99 10.67
N ALA A 129 -17.50 -2.11 11.01
CA ALA A 129 -17.46 -0.72 10.56
C ALA A 129 -17.25 -0.57 9.03
N LYS A 130 -16.83 -1.64 8.35
CA LYS A 130 -16.66 -1.64 6.90
C LYS A 130 -18.00 -1.46 6.16
N GLY A 131 -19.11 -1.89 6.78
CA GLY A 131 -20.48 -1.68 6.29
C GLY A 131 -21.10 -2.85 5.52
N TYR A 132 -20.35 -3.94 5.31
CA TYR A 132 -20.82 -5.10 4.53
C TYR A 132 -21.50 -6.20 5.36
N SER A 133 -21.71 -5.96 6.66
CA SER A 133 -22.20 -6.98 7.60
C SER A 133 -23.68 -6.89 7.92
N GLY A 134 -24.36 -5.77 7.62
CA GLY A 134 -25.77 -5.57 7.98
C GLY A 134 -26.04 -5.44 9.49
N ILE A 135 -24.99 -5.17 10.29
CA ILE A 135 -25.09 -4.83 11.71
C ILE A 135 -25.79 -3.48 11.87
N SER A 136 -26.55 -3.29 12.94
CA SER A 136 -27.15 -2.00 13.27
C SER A 136 -26.14 -1.06 13.93
N LEU A 137 -26.31 0.24 13.69
CA LEU A 137 -25.49 1.28 14.31
C LEU A 137 -25.58 1.30 15.85
N PRO A 138 -26.76 1.09 16.49
CA PRO A 138 -26.85 0.95 17.94
C PRO A 138 -26.02 -0.20 18.50
N THR A 139 -26.05 -1.36 17.84
CA THR A 139 -25.24 -2.52 18.26
C THR A 139 -23.76 -2.23 18.13
N LEU A 140 -23.29 -1.70 16.99
CA LEU A 140 -21.89 -1.34 16.78
C LEU A 140 -21.39 -0.31 17.83
N ARG A 141 -22.23 0.67 18.19
CA ARG A 141 -21.90 1.65 19.24
C ARG A 141 -21.77 0.99 20.63
N LYS A 142 -22.60 0.00 20.96
CA LYS A 142 -22.46 -0.79 22.21
C LYS A 142 -21.15 -1.57 22.23
N LEU A 143 -20.71 -2.14 21.10
CA LEU A 143 -19.41 -2.83 21.01
C LEU A 143 -18.24 -1.87 21.26
N ILE A 144 -18.29 -0.68 20.64
CA ILE A 144 -17.28 0.37 20.86
C ILE A 144 -17.27 0.82 22.32
N ALA A 145 -18.44 1.00 22.94
CA ALA A 145 -18.56 1.35 24.35
C ALA A 145 -17.96 0.26 25.25
N ALA A 146 -18.25 -1.02 24.97
CA ALA A 146 -17.69 -2.16 25.69
C ALA A 146 -16.16 -2.23 25.57
N PHE A 147 -15.62 -2.06 24.35
CA PHE A 147 -14.17 -1.98 24.13
C PHE A 147 -13.55 -0.82 24.92
N ASN A 148 -14.16 0.36 24.84
CA ASN A 148 -13.67 1.55 25.54
C ASN A 148 -13.79 1.44 27.07
N ALA A 149 -14.70 0.63 27.60
CA ALA A 149 -14.82 0.36 29.03
C ALA A 149 -13.90 -0.78 29.51
N ASP A 150 -13.13 -1.39 28.61
CA ASP A 150 -12.34 -2.60 28.85
C ASP A 150 -13.18 -3.78 29.37
N PHE A 151 -14.38 -3.96 28.79
CA PHE A 151 -15.23 -5.11 29.07
C PHE A 151 -14.75 -6.33 28.26
N LEU A 152 -14.27 -7.37 28.96
CA LEU A 152 -13.60 -8.51 28.34
C LEU A 152 -14.28 -9.84 28.68
N PRO A 153 -15.11 -10.38 27.76
CA PRO A 153 -15.69 -11.71 27.89
C PRO A 153 -14.65 -12.83 28.02
N ARG A 154 -15.03 -13.92 28.70
CA ARG A 154 -14.23 -15.14 28.76
C ARG A 154 -14.34 -15.90 27.44
N VAL A 155 -13.30 -15.84 26.61
CA VAL A 155 -13.18 -16.59 25.36
C VAL A 155 -12.27 -17.81 25.55
N PRO A 156 -12.69 -19.05 25.26
CA PRO A 156 -11.82 -20.23 25.30
C PRO A 156 -10.85 -20.32 24.10
N LEU A 157 -9.67 -20.90 24.28
CA LEU A 157 -8.63 -21.00 23.23
C LEU A 157 -8.85 -22.11 22.18
N CYS A 158 -9.76 -23.08 22.40
CA CYS A 158 -10.00 -24.18 21.47
C CYS A 158 -11.45 -24.16 20.95
N GLY A 159 -11.65 -24.48 19.68
CA GLY A 159 -12.99 -24.73 19.11
C GLY A 159 -13.20 -24.19 17.69
N THR A 160 -12.31 -23.36 17.17
CA THR A 160 -12.37 -22.90 15.76
C THR A 160 -11.63 -23.87 14.83
N VAL A 161 -12.22 -24.09 13.64
CA VAL A 161 -11.60 -24.77 12.49
C VAL A 161 -11.25 -23.80 11.35
N GLY A 162 -11.58 -22.50 11.49
CA GLY A 162 -11.30 -21.47 10.47
C GLY A 162 -12.10 -21.62 9.15
N ALA A 163 -13.25 -22.30 9.20
CA ALA A 163 -14.08 -22.65 8.04
C ALA A 163 -15.15 -21.61 7.71
N SER A 164 -16.17 -21.45 8.57
CA SER A 164 -17.22 -20.41 8.54
C SER A 164 -16.87 -19.25 9.48
N GLY A 165 -15.56 -18.93 9.52
CA GLY A 165 -14.97 -18.07 10.52
C GLY A 165 -14.73 -18.74 11.87
N ASP A 166 -14.31 -17.93 12.84
CA ASP A 166 -13.94 -18.29 14.20
C ASP A 166 -15.16 -18.42 15.11
N LEU A 167 -16.13 -19.23 14.66
CA LEU A 167 -17.48 -19.33 15.22
C LEU A 167 -17.49 -19.51 16.73
N ALA A 168 -16.84 -20.55 17.25
CA ALA A 168 -16.87 -20.86 18.67
C ALA A 168 -16.28 -19.73 19.55
N PRO A 169 -15.04 -19.26 19.34
CA PRO A 169 -14.48 -18.20 20.17
C PRO A 169 -15.21 -16.85 19.98
N LEU A 170 -15.65 -16.48 18.76
CA LEU A 170 -16.44 -15.26 18.56
C LEU A 170 -17.84 -15.35 19.20
N SER A 171 -18.42 -16.55 19.28
CA SER A 171 -19.68 -16.76 20.00
C SER A 171 -19.51 -16.51 21.49
N HIS A 172 -18.41 -16.97 22.10
CA HIS A 172 -18.11 -16.67 23.51
C HIS A 172 -17.89 -15.16 23.75
N LEU A 173 -17.28 -14.45 22.78
CA LEU A 173 -17.17 -12.99 22.82
C LEU A 173 -18.57 -12.33 22.79
N ALA A 174 -19.42 -12.74 21.83
CA ALA A 174 -20.78 -12.22 21.69
C ALA A 174 -21.67 -12.55 22.90
N LEU A 175 -21.56 -13.75 23.48
CA LEU A 175 -22.31 -14.19 24.65
C LEU A 175 -22.07 -13.26 25.86
N GLY A 176 -20.81 -12.91 26.12
CA GLY A 176 -20.46 -11.94 27.16
C GLY A 176 -21.06 -10.56 26.91
N LEU A 177 -21.03 -10.09 25.66
CA LEU A 177 -21.62 -8.80 25.26
C LEU A 177 -23.16 -8.79 25.36
N MET A 178 -23.81 -9.95 25.25
CA MET A 178 -25.22 -10.16 25.55
C MET A 178 -25.52 -10.25 27.07
N GLY A 179 -24.49 -10.15 27.92
CA GLY A 179 -24.62 -10.27 29.38
C GLY A 179 -24.70 -11.70 29.91
N GLU A 180 -24.48 -12.70 29.06
CA GLU A 180 -24.46 -14.12 29.42
C GLU A 180 -23.02 -14.63 29.60
N GLY A 181 -22.84 -15.74 30.33
CA GLY A 181 -21.51 -16.29 30.59
C GLY A 181 -20.69 -15.45 31.58
N LEU A 182 -19.37 -15.36 31.35
CA LEU A 182 -18.42 -14.73 32.26
C LEU A 182 -17.62 -13.62 31.57
N ALA A 183 -17.25 -12.59 32.33
CA ALA A 183 -16.34 -11.52 31.91
C ALA A 183 -15.30 -11.25 33.00
N TRP A 184 -14.13 -10.73 32.61
CA TRP A 184 -13.07 -10.36 33.55
C TRP A 184 -13.45 -9.10 34.32
N SER A 185 -13.35 -9.13 35.65
CA SER A 185 -13.53 -7.96 36.50
C SER A 185 -12.20 -7.48 37.03
N HIS A 186 -11.74 -6.30 36.57
CA HIS A 186 -10.53 -5.67 37.08
C HIS A 186 -10.60 -5.37 38.58
N ALA A 187 -11.80 -5.06 39.09
CA ALA A 187 -12.01 -4.77 40.51
C ALA A 187 -11.88 -6.01 41.41
N LYS A 188 -12.16 -7.21 40.89
CA LYS A 188 -12.15 -8.47 41.65
C LYS A 188 -11.01 -9.41 41.25
N GLU A 189 -10.25 -9.06 40.21
CA GLU A 189 -9.16 -9.84 39.62
C GLU A 189 -9.56 -11.29 39.29
N LYS A 190 -10.79 -11.48 38.82
CA LYS A 190 -11.32 -12.80 38.42
C LYS A 190 -12.45 -12.67 37.41
N PHE A 191 -12.80 -13.79 36.77
CA PHE A 191 -14.01 -13.89 35.98
C PHE A 191 -15.26 -13.88 36.88
N VAL A 192 -16.26 -13.09 36.49
CA VAL A 192 -17.57 -12.95 37.16
C VAL A 192 -18.69 -13.02 36.12
N PRO A 193 -19.96 -13.20 36.52
CA PRO A 193 -21.08 -13.16 35.58
C PRO A 193 -21.05 -11.90 34.70
N ALA A 194 -21.17 -12.07 33.38
CA ALA A 194 -21.01 -10.97 32.42
C ALA A 194 -22.02 -9.82 32.66
N ALA A 195 -23.27 -10.14 32.98
CA ALA A 195 -24.29 -9.16 33.34
C ALA A 195 -23.89 -8.29 34.55
N GLU A 196 -23.22 -8.86 35.55
CA GLU A 196 -22.76 -8.12 36.72
C GLU A 196 -21.69 -7.09 36.32
N GLU A 197 -20.73 -7.49 35.49
CA GLU A 197 -19.64 -6.63 35.07
C GLU A 197 -20.10 -5.55 34.08
N LEU A 198 -21.05 -5.84 33.18
CA LEU A 198 -21.70 -4.82 32.33
C LEU A 198 -22.39 -3.75 33.18
N ALA A 199 -23.20 -4.16 34.17
CA ALA A 199 -23.88 -3.24 35.07
C ALA A 199 -22.89 -2.39 35.87
N ARG A 200 -21.79 -2.98 36.35
CA ARG A 200 -20.71 -2.26 37.06
C ARG A 200 -20.03 -1.20 36.18
N LEU A 201 -19.88 -1.46 34.89
CA LEU A 201 -19.30 -0.53 33.92
C LEU A 201 -20.31 0.49 33.35
N GLY A 202 -21.58 0.44 33.79
CA GLY A 202 -22.64 1.32 33.26
C GLY A 202 -23.01 1.01 31.81
N LEU A 203 -22.76 -0.23 31.35
CA LEU A 203 -23.07 -0.70 30.01
C LEU A 203 -24.38 -1.50 30.01
N THR A 204 -25.07 -1.49 28.87
CA THR A 204 -26.26 -2.32 28.65
C THR A 204 -25.93 -3.51 27.74
N PRO A 205 -26.54 -4.68 27.96
CA PRO A 205 -26.37 -5.82 27.07
C PRO A 205 -26.72 -5.52 25.61
N VAL A 206 -26.02 -6.18 24.69
CA VAL A 206 -26.35 -6.17 23.26
C VAL A 206 -27.61 -7.01 23.02
N GLU A 207 -28.55 -6.47 22.25
CA GLU A 207 -29.73 -7.18 21.77
C GLU A 207 -29.56 -7.37 20.26
N LEU A 208 -29.71 -8.61 19.79
CA LEU A 208 -29.41 -8.97 18.40
C LEU A 208 -30.67 -9.03 17.57
N GLY A 209 -30.78 -8.16 16.57
CA GLY A 209 -31.78 -8.21 15.50
C GLY A 209 -31.36 -9.13 14.35
N ALA A 210 -32.18 -9.19 13.29
CA ALA A 210 -31.91 -10.03 12.11
C ALA A 210 -30.47 -9.85 11.58
N LYS A 211 -29.82 -10.96 11.24
CA LYS A 211 -28.40 -11.12 10.85
C LYS A 211 -27.35 -10.80 11.92
N GLU A 212 -27.66 -10.01 12.95
CA GLU A 212 -26.63 -9.47 13.85
C GLU A 212 -25.87 -10.54 14.65
N GLY A 213 -26.50 -11.66 15.00
CA GLY A 213 -25.80 -12.78 15.66
C GLY A 213 -24.76 -13.41 14.75
N LEU A 214 -25.12 -13.69 13.49
CA LEU A 214 -24.18 -14.22 12.50
C LEU A 214 -23.07 -13.20 12.21
N ALA A 215 -23.44 -11.93 12.03
CA ALA A 215 -22.51 -10.83 11.86
C ALA A 215 -21.64 -10.55 13.10
N MET A 216 -21.83 -11.21 14.23
CA MET A 216 -20.89 -11.16 15.36
C MET A 216 -19.87 -12.28 15.33
N ILE A 217 -20.21 -13.42 14.71
CA ILE A 217 -19.44 -14.66 14.86
C ILE A 217 -18.77 -15.18 13.60
N ASN A 218 -19.10 -14.61 12.45
CA ASN A 218 -18.59 -15.07 11.16
C ASN A 218 -17.40 -14.21 10.67
N GLY A 219 -16.18 -14.72 10.78
CA GLY A 219 -14.94 -14.08 10.32
C GLY A 219 -13.67 -14.57 11.03
N THR A 220 -12.50 -14.02 10.70
CA THR A 220 -11.17 -14.57 11.04
C THR A 220 -10.49 -13.93 12.26
N GLN A 221 -11.25 -13.28 13.15
CA GLN A 221 -10.69 -12.39 14.17
C GLN A 221 -9.96 -13.10 15.33
N PHE A 222 -10.26 -14.37 15.64
CA PHE A 222 -9.46 -15.13 16.61
C PHE A 222 -8.10 -15.47 16.03
N ILE A 223 -8.06 -15.96 14.78
CA ILE A 223 -6.82 -16.25 14.05
C ILE A 223 -5.95 -15.00 14.02
N MET A 224 -6.54 -13.85 13.65
CA MET A 224 -5.83 -12.58 13.59
C MET A 224 -5.41 -12.05 14.96
N ALA A 225 -6.23 -12.18 16.01
CA ALA A 225 -5.86 -11.69 17.34
C ALA A 225 -4.64 -12.42 17.93
N VAL A 226 -4.56 -13.74 17.76
CA VAL A 226 -3.42 -14.56 18.20
C VAL A 226 -2.25 -14.42 17.21
N GLY A 227 -2.53 -14.44 15.92
CA GLY A 227 -1.55 -14.39 14.84
C GLY A 227 -0.79 -13.06 14.77
N SER A 228 -1.48 -11.93 14.95
CA SER A 228 -0.83 -10.61 15.03
C SER A 228 0.08 -10.48 16.25
N GLU A 229 -0.22 -11.17 17.37
CA GLU A 229 0.72 -11.23 18.49
C GLU A 229 1.97 -12.02 18.14
N ALA A 230 1.81 -13.18 17.51
CA ALA A 230 2.93 -14.01 17.09
C ALA A 230 3.83 -13.24 16.11
N LEU A 231 3.22 -12.57 15.12
CA LEU A 231 3.93 -11.78 14.11
C LEU A 231 4.73 -10.62 14.74
N THR A 232 4.09 -9.77 15.54
CA THR A 232 4.75 -8.58 16.13
C THR A 232 5.89 -8.98 17.08
N ARG A 233 5.71 -10.06 17.84
CA ARG A 233 6.79 -10.61 18.68
C ARG A 233 7.90 -11.22 17.83
N ALA A 234 7.59 -11.92 16.74
CA ALA A 234 8.57 -12.46 15.81
C ALA A 234 9.43 -11.37 15.16
N GLU A 235 8.83 -10.23 14.76
CA GLU A 235 9.54 -9.07 14.21
C GLU A 235 10.62 -8.56 15.17
N VAL A 236 10.26 -8.34 16.44
CA VAL A 236 11.19 -7.87 17.46
C VAL A 236 12.22 -8.93 17.80
N LEU A 237 11.82 -10.20 17.90
CA LEU A 237 12.69 -11.33 18.21
C LEU A 237 13.76 -11.56 17.14
N ALA A 238 13.40 -11.47 15.85
CA ALA A 238 14.34 -11.69 14.75
C ALA A 238 15.51 -10.69 14.79
N VAL A 239 15.23 -9.41 15.10
CA VAL A 239 16.29 -8.40 15.26
C VAL A 239 17.11 -8.65 16.53
N GLN A 240 16.49 -9.07 17.63
CA GLN A 240 17.22 -9.41 18.86
C GLN A 240 18.14 -10.62 18.66
N ALA A 241 17.72 -11.61 17.89
CA ALA A 241 18.57 -12.75 17.55
C ALA A 241 19.85 -12.30 16.82
N ASP A 242 19.78 -11.26 15.97
CA ASP A 242 20.96 -10.67 15.34
C ASP A 242 21.91 -10.06 16.39
N VAL A 243 21.37 -9.33 17.37
CA VAL A 243 22.15 -8.73 18.48
C VAL A 243 22.83 -9.81 19.33
N VAL A 244 22.09 -10.84 19.73
CA VAL A 244 22.62 -11.95 20.51
C VAL A 244 23.69 -12.70 19.72
N THR A 245 23.48 -12.92 18.43
CA THR A 245 24.46 -13.54 17.54
C THR A 245 25.76 -12.75 17.48
N ALA A 246 25.69 -11.41 17.39
CA ALA A 246 26.88 -10.56 17.39
C ALA A 246 27.69 -10.73 18.69
N LEU A 247 27.04 -10.76 19.86
CA LEU A 247 27.72 -11.03 21.13
C LEU A 247 28.36 -12.43 21.14
N THR A 248 27.66 -13.44 20.64
CA THR A 248 28.20 -14.81 20.56
C THR A 248 29.40 -14.90 19.61
N VAL A 249 29.39 -14.18 18.48
CA VAL A 249 30.53 -14.10 17.55
C VAL A 249 31.75 -13.51 18.25
N GLU A 250 31.57 -12.43 19.04
CA GLU A 250 32.67 -11.78 19.77
C GLU A 250 33.32 -12.71 20.80
N VAL A 251 32.51 -13.31 21.68
CA VAL A 251 33.04 -14.15 22.77
C VAL A 251 33.62 -15.48 22.28
N LEU A 252 33.19 -15.97 21.11
CA LEU A 252 33.82 -17.11 20.44
C LEU A 252 35.03 -16.72 19.57
N ARG A 253 35.37 -15.42 19.53
CA ARG A 253 36.49 -14.88 18.75
C ARG A 253 36.35 -15.27 17.27
N GLY A 254 35.17 -15.03 16.71
CA GLY A 254 34.82 -15.29 15.31
C GLY A 254 35.22 -14.16 14.36
N THR A 255 35.25 -14.46 13.07
CA THR A 255 35.60 -13.51 12.00
C THR A 255 34.38 -12.78 11.46
N SER A 256 34.48 -11.45 11.37
CA SER A 256 33.46 -10.61 10.74
C SER A 256 33.51 -10.62 9.21
N ARG A 257 34.54 -11.22 8.60
CA ARG A 257 34.69 -11.28 7.12
C ARG A 257 33.53 -11.98 6.44
N ALA A 258 32.88 -12.91 7.15
CA ALA A 258 31.67 -13.59 6.71
C ALA A 258 30.51 -12.62 6.41
N PHE A 259 30.54 -11.43 7.00
CA PHE A 259 29.49 -10.42 6.93
C PHE A 259 29.82 -9.30 5.93
N ASP A 260 30.84 -9.44 5.08
CA ASP A 260 31.22 -8.44 4.07
C ASP A 260 30.04 -8.12 3.13
N ALA A 261 29.75 -6.83 2.93
CA ALA A 261 28.61 -6.38 2.13
C ALA A 261 28.60 -6.98 0.71
N ARG A 262 29.77 -7.18 0.09
CA ARG A 262 29.90 -7.73 -1.26
C ARG A 262 29.44 -9.18 -1.35
N VAL A 263 29.66 -9.98 -0.30
CA VAL A 263 29.21 -11.38 -0.23
C VAL A 263 27.69 -11.44 -0.29
N HIS A 264 27.01 -10.53 0.42
CA HIS A 264 25.55 -10.52 0.49
C HIS A 264 24.92 -9.83 -0.72
N ALA A 265 25.54 -8.77 -1.26
CA ALA A 265 25.15 -8.14 -2.50
C ALA A 265 25.30 -9.06 -3.73
N ALA A 266 26.17 -10.07 -3.66
CA ALA A 266 26.28 -11.08 -4.72
C ALA A 266 25.10 -12.06 -4.74
N ARG A 267 24.41 -12.29 -3.60
CA ARG A 267 23.26 -13.21 -3.50
C ARG A 267 21.90 -12.49 -3.50
N ARG A 268 21.85 -11.22 -3.09
CA ARG A 268 20.70 -10.29 -3.27
C ARG A 268 19.37 -10.68 -2.59
N HIS A 269 19.39 -11.37 -1.46
CA HIS A 269 18.20 -11.44 -0.59
C HIS A 269 18.22 -10.25 0.39
N GLU A 270 17.09 -9.57 0.55
CA GLU A 270 16.98 -8.34 1.35
C GLU A 270 17.27 -8.60 2.83
N GLY A 271 16.56 -9.55 3.45
CA GLY A 271 16.76 -9.93 4.84
C GLY A 271 18.19 -10.39 5.10
N GLN A 272 18.80 -11.13 4.16
CA GLN A 272 20.20 -11.56 4.28
C GLN A 272 21.17 -10.36 4.32
N GLN A 273 20.96 -9.37 3.46
CA GLN A 273 21.79 -8.17 3.42
C GLN A 273 21.63 -7.34 4.69
N GLU A 274 20.40 -7.22 5.19
CA GLU A 274 20.09 -6.44 6.37
C GLU A 274 20.65 -7.07 7.65
N VAL A 275 20.55 -8.39 7.83
CA VAL A 275 21.20 -9.09 8.95
C VAL A 275 22.72 -8.87 8.89
N ALA A 276 23.33 -9.03 7.72
CA ALA A 276 24.76 -8.81 7.58
C ALA A 276 25.16 -7.37 7.91
N ARG A 277 24.35 -6.39 7.51
CA ARG A 277 24.56 -4.98 7.83
C ARG A 277 24.53 -4.75 9.35
N ARG A 278 23.51 -5.28 10.04
CA ARG A 278 23.41 -5.18 11.51
C ARG A 278 24.58 -5.84 12.23
N LEU A 279 24.97 -7.04 11.81
CA LEU A 279 26.13 -7.72 12.38
C LEU A 279 27.41 -6.90 12.18
N ARG A 280 27.62 -6.28 11.01
CA ARG A 280 28.76 -5.36 10.80
C ARG A 280 28.71 -4.16 11.74
N LEU A 281 27.55 -3.52 11.89
CA LEU A 281 27.40 -2.34 12.77
C LEU A 281 27.66 -2.67 14.24
N LEU A 282 27.26 -3.86 14.70
CA LEU A 282 27.45 -4.29 16.08
C LEU A 282 28.88 -4.77 16.36
N LEU A 283 29.54 -5.41 15.38
CA LEU A 283 30.88 -5.99 15.53
C LEU A 283 32.01 -5.03 15.18
N HIS A 284 31.75 -4.04 14.31
CA HIS A 284 32.72 -3.05 13.84
C HIS A 284 32.09 -1.65 13.77
N PRO A 285 31.57 -1.11 14.89
CA PRO A 285 30.99 0.22 14.88
C PRO A 285 32.04 1.24 14.42
N MET A 286 31.71 2.06 13.41
CA MET A 286 32.61 3.05 12.82
C MET A 286 33.95 2.48 12.29
N GLY A 287 34.02 1.18 12.01
CA GLY A 287 35.24 0.52 11.53
C GLY A 287 36.25 0.14 12.62
N GLU A 288 35.90 0.27 13.90
CA GLU A 288 36.75 -0.11 15.03
C GLU A 288 36.64 -1.61 15.34
N ILE A 289 37.78 -2.24 15.63
CA ILE A 289 37.87 -3.66 15.99
C ILE A 289 37.97 -3.77 17.52
N SER A 290 37.14 -4.59 18.16
CA SER A 290 37.16 -4.82 19.62
C SER A 290 38.44 -5.52 20.10
N GLU A 291 38.73 -5.46 21.42
CA GLU A 291 39.88 -6.15 22.01
C GLU A 291 39.76 -7.68 21.85
N LEU A 292 38.54 -8.22 21.94
CA LEU A 292 38.26 -9.64 21.69
C LEU A 292 38.55 -10.05 20.24
N ALA A 293 38.10 -9.26 19.26
CA ALA A 293 38.40 -9.52 17.87
C ALA A 293 39.91 -9.39 17.58
N GLN A 294 40.60 -8.41 18.17
CA GLN A 294 42.05 -8.26 18.05
C GLN A 294 42.82 -9.43 18.68
N SER A 295 42.34 -9.99 19.79
CA SER A 295 43.01 -11.09 20.53
C SER A 295 43.24 -12.35 19.70
N HIS A 296 42.54 -12.52 18.58
CA HIS A 296 42.64 -13.69 17.72
C HIS A 296 43.12 -13.40 16.29
N ALA A 297 43.59 -12.18 16.00
CA ALA A 297 44.03 -11.78 14.65
C ALA A 297 45.08 -12.72 14.02
N GLY A 298 45.87 -13.42 14.85
CA GLY A 298 46.89 -14.40 14.43
C GLY A 298 46.53 -15.88 14.69
N CYS A 299 45.28 -16.23 14.99
CA CYS A 299 44.93 -17.58 15.48
C CYS A 299 44.91 -18.71 14.42
N GLY A 300 45.22 -18.42 13.16
CA GLY A 300 45.30 -19.40 12.07
C GLY A 300 43.95 -19.97 11.59
N ARG A 301 42.81 -19.62 12.24
CA ARG A 301 41.47 -20.00 11.78
C ARG A 301 41.10 -19.21 10.52
N VAL A 302 40.82 -19.94 9.42
CA VAL A 302 40.50 -19.35 8.10
C VAL A 302 39.01 -19.04 7.95
N GLN A 303 38.14 -19.88 8.54
CA GLN A 303 36.69 -19.72 8.49
C GLN A 303 36.05 -20.16 9.80
N ASP A 304 34.97 -19.51 10.18
CA ASP A 304 34.09 -19.99 11.25
C ASP A 304 33.16 -21.10 10.78
N ALA A 305 32.62 -21.82 11.76
CA ALA A 305 31.52 -22.73 11.57
C ALA A 305 30.24 -22.02 11.10
N TYR A 306 29.36 -22.76 10.45
CA TYR A 306 28.15 -22.21 9.82
C TYR A 306 27.21 -21.52 10.79
N THR A 307 27.15 -21.97 12.05
CA THR A 307 26.28 -21.37 13.08
C THR A 307 26.64 -19.92 13.41
N LEU A 308 27.88 -19.49 13.10
CA LEU A 308 28.34 -18.11 13.17
C LEU A 308 28.31 -17.47 11.77
N ARG A 309 28.97 -18.12 10.81
CA ARG A 309 29.22 -17.57 9.46
C ARG A 309 27.96 -17.46 8.58
N CYS A 310 27.03 -18.40 8.71
CA CYS A 310 25.81 -18.46 7.91
C CYS A 310 24.62 -17.74 8.57
N SER A 311 24.85 -17.00 9.67
CA SER A 311 23.80 -16.28 10.37
C SER A 311 23.02 -15.31 9.47
N PRO A 312 23.65 -14.53 8.56
CA PRO A 312 22.90 -13.70 7.61
C PRO A 312 21.92 -14.48 6.74
N GLN A 313 22.34 -15.65 6.24
CA GLN A 313 21.53 -16.48 5.36
C GLN A 313 20.34 -17.08 6.10
N VAL A 314 20.56 -17.56 7.33
CA VAL A 314 19.53 -18.23 8.13
C VAL A 314 18.57 -17.23 8.75
N HIS A 315 19.07 -16.16 9.38
CA HIS A 315 18.21 -15.12 9.95
C HIS A 315 17.52 -14.32 8.83
N GLY A 316 18.19 -14.13 7.69
CA GLY A 316 17.67 -13.33 6.58
C GLY A 316 16.33 -13.82 6.04
N VAL A 317 16.18 -15.13 5.82
CA VAL A 317 14.89 -15.70 5.38
C VAL A 317 13.79 -15.55 6.42
N VAL A 318 14.14 -15.45 7.72
CA VAL A 318 13.18 -15.16 8.79
C VAL A 318 12.65 -13.73 8.66
N HIS A 319 13.55 -12.75 8.46
CA HIS A 319 13.16 -11.36 8.22
C HIS A 319 12.28 -11.24 6.97
N ASP A 320 12.66 -11.89 5.85
CA ASP A 320 11.88 -11.86 4.61
C ASP A 320 10.49 -12.49 4.80
N THR A 321 10.40 -13.62 5.50
CA THR A 321 9.13 -14.32 5.76
C THR A 321 8.22 -13.51 6.68
N VAL A 322 8.77 -12.92 7.74
CA VAL A 322 8.03 -12.07 8.66
C VAL A 322 7.51 -10.82 7.95
N ALA A 323 8.33 -10.17 7.11
CA ALA A 323 7.90 -9.02 6.31
C ALA A 323 6.78 -9.38 5.32
N PHE A 324 6.89 -10.54 4.66
CA PHE A 324 5.84 -11.05 3.79
C PHE A 324 4.53 -11.31 4.54
N ALA A 325 4.59 -12.00 5.68
CA ALA A 325 3.42 -12.26 6.52
C ALA A 325 2.78 -10.95 7.01
N ARG A 326 3.59 -9.97 7.41
CA ARG A 326 3.11 -8.64 7.83
C ARG A 326 2.26 -7.96 6.75
N ARG A 327 2.71 -7.96 5.50
CA ARG A 327 1.98 -7.34 4.39
C ARG A 327 0.59 -7.96 4.23
N VAL A 328 0.52 -9.28 4.15
CA VAL A 328 -0.74 -9.97 3.87
C VAL A 328 -1.67 -9.98 5.10
N LEU A 329 -1.15 -10.16 6.31
CA LEU A 329 -1.94 -10.08 7.54
C LEU A 329 -2.48 -8.65 7.80
N SER A 330 -1.79 -7.61 7.32
CA SER A 330 -2.31 -6.24 7.37
C SER A 330 -3.53 -6.03 6.46
N VAL A 331 -3.58 -6.74 5.32
CA VAL A 331 -4.78 -6.78 4.45
C VAL A 331 -5.92 -7.50 5.17
N GLU A 332 -5.64 -8.68 5.75
CA GLU A 332 -6.63 -9.49 6.46
C GLU A 332 -7.26 -8.74 7.65
N ALA A 333 -6.45 -7.99 8.42
CA ALA A 333 -6.93 -7.17 9.54
C ALA A 333 -7.98 -6.11 9.12
N ASN A 334 -8.01 -5.77 7.83
CA ASN A 334 -8.89 -4.78 7.23
C ASN A 334 -9.85 -5.40 6.20
N ALA A 335 -9.97 -6.73 6.12
CA ALA A 335 -10.83 -7.42 5.16
C ALA A 335 -12.29 -7.50 5.65
N GLY A 336 -13.23 -7.58 4.71
CA GLY A 336 -14.64 -7.88 5.01
C GLY A 336 -14.86 -9.40 5.08
N THR A 337 -14.68 -9.98 6.27
CA THR A 337 -14.66 -11.45 6.48
C THR A 337 -15.98 -12.04 6.98
N ASP A 338 -17.09 -11.33 6.81
CA ASP A 338 -18.44 -11.79 7.18
C ASP A 338 -19.12 -12.56 6.04
N ASN A 339 -20.23 -13.25 6.33
CA ASN A 339 -21.13 -13.81 5.33
C ASN A 339 -22.57 -13.98 5.87
N PRO A 340 -23.60 -13.75 5.04
CA PRO A 340 -23.52 -13.22 3.68
C PRO A 340 -23.10 -11.76 3.69
N MET A 341 -22.48 -11.33 2.59
CA MET A 341 -22.04 -9.96 2.40
C MET A 341 -23.23 -9.09 1.98
N VAL A 342 -23.35 -7.90 2.56
CA VAL A 342 -24.43 -6.97 2.30
C VAL A 342 -23.89 -5.80 1.49
N PHE A 343 -24.34 -5.66 0.26
CA PHE A 343 -23.96 -4.56 -0.62
C PHE A 343 -25.10 -3.56 -0.71
N ALA A 344 -24.88 -2.33 -0.25
CA ALA A 344 -25.89 -1.27 -0.31
C ALA A 344 -26.27 -0.87 -1.75
N THR A 345 -25.41 -1.19 -2.72
CA THR A 345 -25.63 -0.96 -4.15
C THR A 345 -25.14 -2.19 -4.89
N GLY A 346 -26.07 -2.98 -5.39
CA GLY A 346 -25.83 -4.21 -6.13
C GLY A 346 -25.74 -4.00 -7.64
N THR A 347 -25.69 -5.10 -8.39
CA THR A 347 -25.50 -5.12 -9.85
C THR A 347 -26.62 -4.41 -10.64
N GLY A 348 -27.81 -4.27 -10.05
CA GLY A 348 -28.95 -3.54 -10.62
C GLY A 348 -29.23 -2.16 -9.99
N GLY A 349 -28.30 -1.62 -9.19
CA GLY A 349 -28.50 -0.37 -8.44
C GLY A 349 -29.25 -0.51 -7.11
N GLU A 350 -30.02 -1.58 -6.93
CA GLU A 350 -30.64 -1.93 -5.64
C GLU A 350 -29.68 -2.67 -4.71
N GLY A 351 -29.84 -2.51 -3.39
CA GLY A 351 -28.99 -3.20 -2.42
C GLY A 351 -29.25 -4.71 -2.41
N GLU A 352 -28.19 -5.51 -2.46
CA GLU A 352 -28.23 -6.96 -2.60
C GLU A 352 -27.43 -7.68 -1.50
N ILE A 353 -27.76 -8.96 -1.28
CA ILE A 353 -27.04 -9.83 -0.35
C ILE A 353 -26.43 -10.98 -1.12
N VAL A 354 -25.12 -11.13 -1.01
CA VAL A 354 -24.33 -12.14 -1.75
C VAL A 354 -23.67 -13.08 -0.76
N SER A 355 -23.93 -14.38 -0.92
CA SER A 355 -23.20 -15.40 -0.18
C SER A 355 -21.88 -15.71 -0.89
N GLY A 356 -20.78 -15.68 -0.15
CA GLY A 356 -19.44 -16.06 -0.57
C GLY A 356 -18.72 -16.84 0.52
N GLY A 357 -17.38 -16.77 0.52
CA GLY A 357 -16.51 -17.52 1.44
C GLY A 357 -15.45 -16.67 2.15
N ASN A 358 -15.65 -15.35 2.28
CA ASN A 358 -14.65 -14.44 2.84
C ASN A 358 -14.30 -14.70 4.32
N PHE A 359 -15.10 -15.51 5.01
CA PHE A 359 -14.83 -15.97 6.37
C PHE A 359 -13.73 -17.04 6.46
N HIS A 360 -13.31 -17.61 5.34
CA HIS A 360 -12.42 -18.76 5.31
C HIS A 360 -11.00 -18.31 5.62
N GLY A 361 -10.44 -18.78 6.73
CA GLY A 361 -9.18 -18.28 7.27
C GLY A 361 -7.92 -18.82 6.59
N GLU A 362 -7.95 -19.13 5.29
CA GLU A 362 -6.85 -19.81 4.61
C GLU A 362 -5.60 -18.92 4.52
N TYR A 363 -5.78 -17.67 4.12
CA TYR A 363 -4.71 -16.68 4.04
C TYR A 363 -3.95 -16.53 5.37
N PRO A 364 -4.62 -16.20 6.50
CA PRO A 364 -3.90 -16.08 7.76
C PRO A 364 -3.37 -17.42 8.28
N ALA A 365 -4.04 -18.55 8.02
CA ALA A 365 -3.56 -19.87 8.45
C ALA A 365 -2.20 -20.22 7.84
N LYS A 366 -2.06 -20.11 6.51
CA LYS A 366 -0.82 -20.46 5.81
C LYS A 366 0.34 -19.57 6.22
N LEU A 367 0.10 -18.28 6.36
CA LEU A 367 1.15 -17.33 6.75
C LEU A 367 1.64 -17.58 8.18
N LEU A 368 0.77 -17.94 9.10
CA LEU A 368 1.16 -18.23 10.47
C LEU A 368 1.95 -19.54 10.55
N ASP A 369 1.67 -20.53 9.70
CA ASP A 369 2.55 -21.68 9.52
C ASP A 369 3.91 -21.30 8.93
N TYR A 370 3.97 -20.39 7.95
CA TYR A 370 5.24 -19.91 7.41
C TYR A 370 6.06 -19.16 8.46
N VAL A 371 5.42 -18.30 9.26
CA VAL A 371 6.06 -17.62 10.40
C VAL A 371 6.58 -18.63 11.41
N ALA A 372 5.79 -19.65 11.77
CA ALA A 372 6.24 -20.70 12.70
C ALA A 372 7.48 -21.43 12.16
N ILE A 373 7.47 -21.85 10.89
CA ILE A 373 8.60 -22.54 10.25
C ILE A 373 9.84 -21.65 10.23
N ALA A 374 9.71 -20.41 9.77
CA ALA A 374 10.84 -19.50 9.63
C ALA A 374 11.43 -19.10 10.99
N VAL A 375 10.60 -18.68 11.95
CA VAL A 375 11.09 -18.21 13.27
C VAL A 375 11.74 -19.34 14.05
N HIS A 376 11.28 -20.59 13.90
CA HIS A 376 11.90 -21.75 14.53
C HIS A 376 13.39 -21.92 14.14
N GLU A 377 13.77 -21.52 12.93
CA GLU A 377 15.18 -21.60 12.49
C GLU A 377 16.12 -20.74 13.36
N LEU A 378 15.63 -19.65 13.94
CA LEU A 378 16.41 -18.86 14.90
C LEU A 378 16.77 -19.69 16.14
N ALA A 379 15.85 -20.53 16.64
CA ALA A 379 16.13 -21.41 17.76
C ALA A 379 17.08 -22.55 17.36
N ASN A 380 16.91 -23.15 16.18
CA ASN A 380 17.82 -24.18 15.67
C ASN A 380 19.27 -23.68 15.62
N ILE A 381 19.50 -22.50 15.02
CA ILE A 381 20.87 -21.97 14.90
C ILE A 381 21.40 -21.41 16.24
N SER A 382 20.54 -20.81 17.07
CA SER A 382 20.89 -20.30 18.40
C SER A 382 21.33 -21.42 19.34
N GLU A 383 20.60 -22.53 19.38
CA GLU A 383 20.98 -23.68 20.21
C GLU A 383 22.31 -24.30 19.78
N ARG A 384 22.61 -24.35 18.47
CA ARG A 384 23.94 -24.78 18.01
C ARG A 384 25.04 -23.80 18.41
N ARG A 385 24.74 -22.51 18.60
CA ARG A 385 25.69 -21.54 19.18
C ARG A 385 25.85 -21.72 20.69
N ILE A 386 24.79 -22.08 21.42
CA ILE A 386 24.87 -22.46 22.85
C ILE A 386 25.76 -23.69 23.04
N GLU A 387 25.60 -24.73 22.21
CA GLU A 387 26.46 -25.92 22.25
C GLU A 387 27.93 -25.53 22.09
N ARG A 388 28.23 -24.68 21.09
CA ARG A 388 29.59 -24.20 20.86
C ARG A 388 30.16 -23.45 22.04
N LEU A 389 29.39 -22.55 22.66
CA LEU A 389 29.81 -21.82 23.86
C LEU A 389 30.17 -22.78 25.00
N CYS A 390 29.37 -23.83 25.21
CA CYS A 390 29.57 -24.80 26.28
C CYS A 390 30.69 -25.83 25.99
N ASN A 391 31.05 -26.02 24.73
CA ASN A 391 31.97 -27.07 24.30
C ASN A 391 33.44 -26.58 24.28
N PRO A 392 34.29 -27.03 25.22
CA PRO A 392 35.66 -26.53 25.35
C PRO A 392 36.54 -26.88 24.15
N ALA A 393 36.18 -27.92 23.37
CA ALA A 393 36.93 -28.33 22.20
C ALA A 393 36.85 -27.31 21.04
N VAL A 394 35.83 -26.43 21.05
CA VAL A 394 35.58 -25.49 19.95
C VAL A 394 35.45 -24.02 20.38
N SER A 395 35.16 -23.73 21.66
CA SER A 395 35.07 -22.35 22.16
C SER A 395 36.41 -21.75 22.60
N GLY A 396 37.33 -22.60 23.09
CA GLY A 396 38.49 -22.12 23.84
C GLY A 396 38.10 -21.45 25.17
N LEU A 397 36.95 -21.82 25.73
CA LEU A 397 36.45 -21.43 27.05
C LEU A 397 36.40 -22.67 27.96
N PRO A 398 36.31 -22.51 29.31
CA PRO A 398 36.04 -23.62 30.22
C PRO A 398 34.77 -24.39 29.84
N ALA A 399 34.77 -25.70 30.06
CA ALA A 399 33.63 -26.56 29.78
C ALA A 399 32.37 -26.03 30.50
N PHE A 400 31.27 -25.89 29.76
CA PHE A 400 29.99 -25.38 30.27
C PHE A 400 30.06 -24.00 30.94
N LEU A 401 31.04 -23.18 30.55
CA LEU A 401 31.18 -21.77 30.97
C LEU A 401 31.29 -21.57 32.49
N VAL A 402 31.98 -22.48 33.18
CA VAL A 402 32.19 -22.39 34.62
C VAL A 402 33.63 -22.76 35.02
N ASN A 403 34.10 -22.18 36.12
CA ASN A 403 35.35 -22.54 36.75
C ASN A 403 35.17 -23.79 37.63
N GLU A 404 36.26 -24.49 37.93
CA GLU A 404 36.23 -25.72 38.76
C GLU A 404 35.23 -26.78 38.23
N GLY A 405 35.24 -26.98 36.91
CA GLY A 405 34.39 -27.97 36.25
C GLY A 405 34.58 -29.36 36.85
N GLY A 406 33.46 -30.03 37.15
CA GLY A 406 33.41 -31.30 37.88
C GLY A 406 32.92 -31.15 39.32
N LEU A 407 33.17 -30.01 39.96
CA LEU A 407 32.44 -29.57 41.16
C LEU A 407 31.21 -28.76 40.75
N ASN A 408 31.38 -27.84 39.80
CA ASN A 408 30.30 -27.07 39.17
C ASN A 408 29.96 -27.65 37.79
N SER A 409 28.67 -27.62 37.44
CA SER A 409 28.13 -28.05 36.14
C SER A 409 27.84 -26.88 35.21
N GLY A 410 27.73 -25.65 35.73
CA GLY A 410 27.56 -24.44 34.92
C GLY A 410 26.32 -24.50 34.01
N PHE A 411 26.53 -24.21 32.73
CA PHE A 411 25.46 -24.14 31.72
C PHE A 411 25.03 -25.50 31.15
N MET A 412 25.56 -26.62 31.65
CA MET A 412 25.28 -27.96 31.11
C MET A 412 23.79 -28.24 30.93
N ILE A 413 22.98 -28.00 31.98
CA ILE A 413 21.53 -28.28 31.92
C ILE A 413 20.74 -27.15 31.27
N ALA A 414 21.25 -25.91 31.25
CA ALA A 414 20.65 -24.84 30.44
C ALA A 414 20.74 -25.18 28.94
N HIS A 415 21.86 -25.74 28.50
CA HIS A 415 22.00 -26.25 27.14
C HIS A 415 21.02 -27.39 26.85
N CYS A 416 20.89 -28.39 27.73
CA CYS A 416 19.87 -29.43 27.59
C CYS A 416 18.45 -28.87 27.48
N THR A 417 18.14 -27.82 28.25
CA THR A 417 16.85 -27.13 28.21
C THR A 417 16.61 -26.48 26.84
N ALA A 418 17.61 -25.76 26.30
CA ALA A 418 17.51 -25.20 24.95
C ALA A 418 17.31 -26.28 23.88
N ALA A 419 18.03 -27.40 23.97
CA ALA A 419 17.89 -28.52 23.05
C ALA A 419 16.49 -29.16 23.09
N ALA A 420 15.91 -29.32 24.28
CA ALA A 420 14.55 -29.82 24.45
C ALA A 420 13.51 -28.89 23.82
N LEU A 421 13.63 -27.58 24.08
CA LEU A 421 12.75 -26.55 23.50
C LEU A 421 12.81 -26.54 21.96
N VAL A 422 14.00 -26.67 21.37
CA VAL A 422 14.15 -26.81 19.92
C VAL A 422 13.46 -28.08 19.39
N ALA A 423 13.60 -29.22 20.09
CA ALA A 423 12.94 -30.46 19.68
C ALA A 423 11.41 -30.35 19.72
N GLU A 424 10.84 -29.71 20.74
CA GLU A 424 9.40 -29.43 20.84
C GLU A 424 8.93 -28.49 19.72
N GLY A 425 9.65 -27.39 19.49
CA GLY A 425 9.35 -26.43 18.43
C GLY A 425 9.31 -27.04 17.03
N ARG A 426 10.17 -28.02 16.76
CA ARG A 426 10.19 -28.75 15.47
C ARG A 426 8.88 -29.47 15.19
N VAL A 427 8.27 -30.09 16.19
CA VAL A 427 6.97 -30.77 16.04
C VAL A 427 5.88 -29.74 15.71
N LEU A 428 5.97 -28.56 16.32
CA LEU A 428 5.08 -27.43 16.05
C LEU A 428 5.34 -26.76 14.68
N CYS A 429 6.37 -27.14 13.93
CA CYS A 429 6.55 -26.64 12.56
C CYS A 429 5.74 -27.42 11.52
N ASN A 430 5.11 -28.55 11.88
CA ASN A 430 4.19 -29.24 10.98
C ASN A 430 2.99 -28.31 10.64
N PRO A 431 2.73 -27.98 9.36
CA PRO A 431 1.69 -27.01 9.01
C PRO A 431 0.29 -27.52 9.39
N ALA A 432 -0.44 -26.74 10.19
CA ALA A 432 -1.84 -27.03 10.51
C ALA A 432 -2.75 -26.71 9.31
N SER A 433 -2.39 -25.69 8.53
CA SER A 433 -3.12 -25.23 7.33
C SER A 433 -3.04 -26.18 6.13
N ALA A 434 -2.33 -27.30 6.26
CA ALA A 434 -2.31 -28.37 5.26
C ALA A 434 -3.37 -29.45 5.54
N ASP A 435 -4.05 -29.38 6.69
CA ASP A 435 -5.07 -30.34 7.11
C ASP A 435 -6.48 -29.76 6.94
N THR A 436 -7.46 -30.64 6.72
CA THR A 436 -8.88 -30.29 6.67
C THR A 436 -9.71 -31.49 7.15
N ILE A 437 -10.70 -31.23 8.00
CA ILE A 437 -11.63 -32.25 8.48
C ILE A 437 -13.04 -31.72 8.23
N SER A 438 -13.82 -32.47 7.45
CA SER A 438 -15.18 -32.08 7.11
C SER A 438 -16.08 -32.03 8.35
N THR A 439 -16.78 -30.90 8.54
CA THR A 439 -17.74 -30.68 9.63
C THR A 439 -19.13 -30.39 9.09
N SER A 440 -20.12 -30.33 10.01
CA SER A 440 -21.47 -29.86 9.69
C SER A 440 -22.14 -30.66 8.55
N ALA A 441 -22.07 -32.00 8.64
CA ALA A 441 -22.61 -32.93 7.64
C ALA A 441 -22.09 -32.69 6.21
N ALA A 442 -20.81 -32.35 6.08
CA ALA A 442 -20.13 -32.03 4.82
C ALA A 442 -20.56 -30.72 4.16
N LYS A 443 -21.27 -29.84 4.89
CA LYS A 443 -21.47 -28.47 4.45
C LYS A 443 -20.20 -27.61 4.57
N GLU A 444 -19.39 -27.91 5.57
CA GLU A 444 -18.06 -27.35 5.77
C GLU A 444 -17.04 -28.44 5.46
N ASP A 445 -16.89 -28.74 4.17
CA ASP A 445 -16.04 -29.83 3.66
C ASP A 445 -14.56 -29.45 3.53
N HIS A 446 -14.26 -28.15 3.48
CA HIS A 446 -12.90 -27.62 3.52
C HIS A 446 -12.76 -26.51 4.57
N VAL A 447 -11.71 -26.58 5.38
CA VAL A 447 -11.45 -25.67 6.51
C VAL A 447 -9.96 -25.32 6.59
N SER A 448 -9.59 -24.17 7.17
CA SER A 448 -8.18 -23.73 7.18
C SER A 448 -7.34 -24.20 8.36
N MET A 449 -7.98 -24.68 9.43
CA MET A 449 -7.34 -24.94 10.74
C MET A 449 -6.56 -23.75 11.31
N GLY A 450 -6.88 -22.52 10.86
CA GLY A 450 -6.08 -21.33 11.15
C GLY A 450 -5.96 -20.98 12.64
N GLY A 451 -6.97 -21.32 13.45
CA GLY A 451 -6.90 -21.07 14.90
C GLY A 451 -5.85 -21.93 15.61
N TYR A 452 -5.55 -23.12 15.10
CA TYR A 452 -4.43 -23.91 15.61
C TYR A 452 -3.09 -23.42 15.03
N ALA A 453 -3.05 -23.06 13.74
CA ALA A 453 -1.86 -22.44 13.13
C ALA A 453 -1.39 -21.20 13.90
N ALA A 454 -2.32 -20.31 14.29
CA ALA A 454 -2.01 -19.10 15.06
C ALA A 454 -1.43 -19.40 16.46
N ARG A 455 -2.06 -20.32 17.21
CA ARG A 455 -1.56 -20.71 18.55
C ARG A 455 -0.20 -21.39 18.47
N LYS A 456 0.01 -22.23 17.46
CA LYS A 456 1.27 -22.91 17.19
C LYS A 456 2.37 -21.92 16.86
N ALA A 457 2.10 -20.93 16.00
CA ALA A 457 3.04 -19.86 15.70
C ALA A 457 3.45 -19.07 16.95
N LEU A 458 2.48 -18.69 17.80
CA LEU A 458 2.77 -18.00 19.05
C LEU A 458 3.64 -18.84 20.00
N ASN A 459 3.32 -20.14 20.16
CA ASN A 459 4.10 -21.06 20.97
C ASN A 459 5.54 -21.21 20.45
N VAL A 460 5.73 -21.25 19.14
CA VAL A 460 7.08 -21.29 18.53
C VAL A 460 7.85 -20.02 18.85
N VAL A 461 7.25 -18.85 18.69
CA VAL A 461 7.88 -17.56 19.02
C VAL A 461 8.30 -17.53 20.51
N GLU A 462 7.41 -17.94 21.41
CA GLU A 462 7.68 -18.04 22.84
C GLU A 462 8.81 -19.02 23.19
N THR A 463 8.92 -20.12 22.45
CA THR A 463 9.98 -21.10 22.60
C THR A 463 11.31 -20.52 22.14
N VAL A 464 11.31 -19.82 21.00
CA VAL A 464 12.51 -19.19 20.43
C VAL A 464 13.01 -18.05 21.32
N GLU A 465 12.13 -17.24 21.92
CA GLU A 465 12.50 -16.21 22.91
C GLU A 465 13.32 -16.81 24.07
N ARG A 466 12.92 -17.98 24.59
CA ARG A 466 13.64 -18.67 25.67
C ARG A 466 14.99 -19.20 25.22
N VAL A 467 15.07 -19.79 24.03
CA VAL A 467 16.34 -20.30 23.49
C VAL A 467 17.33 -19.15 23.26
N VAL A 468 16.88 -18.05 22.65
CA VAL A 468 17.70 -16.84 22.44
C VAL A 468 18.12 -16.22 23.78
N ALA A 469 17.26 -16.25 24.81
CA ALA A 469 17.61 -15.79 26.15
C ALA A 469 18.70 -16.65 26.81
N ILE A 470 18.65 -17.98 26.65
CA ILE A 470 19.72 -18.88 27.12
C ILE A 470 21.02 -18.59 26.38
N GLU A 471 20.98 -18.36 25.07
CA GLU A 471 22.16 -17.96 24.30
C GLU A 471 22.75 -16.64 24.82
N LEU A 472 21.92 -15.62 25.02
CA LEU A 472 22.35 -14.33 25.54
C LEU A 472 22.99 -14.47 26.93
N LEU A 473 22.39 -15.27 27.81
CA LEU A 473 22.91 -15.51 29.15
C LEU A 473 24.27 -16.23 29.11
N ALA A 474 24.41 -17.25 28.25
CA ALA A 474 25.65 -17.97 28.02
C ALA A 474 26.74 -17.07 27.41
N ALA A 475 26.41 -16.25 26.42
CA ALA A 475 27.35 -15.33 25.81
C ALA A 475 27.83 -14.25 26.79
N CYS A 476 26.95 -13.72 27.65
CA CYS A 476 27.34 -12.81 28.73
C CYS A 476 28.26 -13.49 29.76
N GLN A 477 28.04 -14.76 30.06
CA GLN A 477 28.93 -15.54 30.93
C GLN A 477 30.30 -15.76 30.28
N ALA A 478 30.34 -16.09 28.99
CA ALA A 478 31.58 -16.21 28.24
C ALA A 478 32.38 -14.89 28.25
N LEU A 479 31.72 -13.75 28.04
CA LEU A 479 32.35 -12.43 28.14
C LEU A 479 32.96 -12.18 29.54
N HIS A 480 32.28 -12.64 30.60
CA HIS A 480 32.80 -12.53 31.98
C HIS A 480 34.09 -13.34 32.17
N LEU A 481 34.14 -14.57 31.66
CA LEU A 481 35.34 -15.42 31.74
C LEU A 481 36.51 -14.91 30.90
N LEU A 482 36.25 -14.07 29.90
CA LEU A 482 37.26 -13.47 29.02
C LEU A 482 37.79 -12.12 29.53
N ARG A 483 37.28 -11.60 30.65
CA ARG A 483 37.79 -10.37 31.25
C ARG A 483 39.29 -10.51 31.59
N PRO A 484 40.11 -9.45 31.42
CA PRO A 484 39.71 -8.04 31.25
C PRO A 484 39.37 -7.59 29.82
N LEU A 485 39.39 -8.48 28.81
CA LEU A 485 39.09 -8.10 27.42
C LEU A 485 37.67 -7.54 27.27
N ARG A 486 37.53 -6.54 26.40
CA ARG A 486 36.26 -5.87 26.09
C ARG A 486 35.75 -6.18 24.69
N THR A 487 34.43 -6.25 24.57
CA THR A 487 33.71 -6.30 23.28
C THR A 487 33.41 -4.86 22.81
N THR A 488 32.77 -4.70 21.66
CA THR A 488 32.31 -3.38 21.18
C THR A 488 31.38 -2.67 22.18
N PRO A 489 31.31 -1.33 22.17
CA PRO A 489 30.42 -0.57 23.04
C PRO A 489 28.95 -1.02 22.98
N ALA A 490 28.47 -1.37 21.79
CA ALA A 490 27.11 -1.85 21.58
C ALA A 490 26.79 -3.11 22.40
N LEU A 491 27.73 -4.06 22.40
CA LEU A 491 27.57 -5.36 23.04
C LEU A 491 27.90 -5.31 24.53
N GLU A 492 28.76 -4.38 24.96
CA GLU A 492 28.97 -4.07 26.38
C GLU A 492 27.70 -3.55 27.06
N VAL A 493 26.94 -2.67 26.41
CA VAL A 493 25.66 -2.15 26.96
C VAL A 493 24.64 -3.28 27.11
N VAL A 494 24.57 -4.20 26.15
CA VAL A 494 23.70 -5.39 26.24
C VAL A 494 24.12 -6.31 27.39
N ALA A 495 25.43 -6.60 27.52
CA ALA A 495 25.93 -7.41 28.62
C ALA A 495 25.68 -6.75 29.99
N ALA A 496 25.84 -5.43 30.09
CA ALA A 496 25.54 -4.66 31.29
C ALA A 496 24.05 -4.74 31.68
N LEU A 497 23.14 -4.64 30.71
CA LEU A 497 21.69 -4.81 30.95
C LEU A 497 21.37 -6.18 31.55
N VAL A 498 21.95 -7.25 31.01
CA VAL A 498 21.78 -8.61 31.57
C VAL A 498 22.33 -8.66 33.00
N ARG A 499 23.50 -8.06 33.25
CA ARG A 499 24.15 -8.05 34.57
C ARG A 499 23.41 -7.26 35.65
N GLN A 500 22.56 -6.31 35.27
CA GLN A 500 21.64 -5.64 36.21
C GLN A 500 20.59 -6.60 36.78
N HIS A 501 20.28 -7.69 36.06
CA HIS A 501 19.24 -8.64 36.44
C HIS A 501 19.81 -9.99 36.89
N VAL A 502 20.93 -10.42 36.30
CA VAL A 502 21.54 -11.73 36.54
C VAL A 502 23.06 -11.59 36.73
N PRO A 503 23.60 -11.89 37.93
CA PRO A 503 25.03 -11.83 38.19
C PRO A 503 25.81 -12.91 37.41
N PRO A 504 27.14 -12.77 37.23
CA PRO A 504 27.97 -13.84 36.69
C PRO A 504 27.83 -15.15 37.47
N LEU A 505 28.02 -16.28 36.80
CA LEU A 505 27.97 -17.60 37.43
C LEU A 505 29.38 -18.01 37.87
N GLU A 506 29.72 -17.76 39.14
CA GLU A 506 30.99 -18.18 39.74
C GLU A 506 30.94 -19.62 40.27
N VAL A 507 29.80 -19.98 40.87
CA VAL A 507 29.47 -21.32 41.39
C VAL A 507 28.03 -21.66 41.01
N ASP A 508 27.68 -22.95 40.98
CA ASP A 508 26.34 -23.40 40.60
C ASP A 508 25.22 -22.78 41.47
N ARG A 509 24.12 -22.39 40.82
CA ARG A 509 22.91 -21.88 41.48
C ARG A 509 21.65 -22.25 40.70
N TYR A 510 20.49 -21.90 41.26
CA TYR A 510 19.19 -22.11 40.63
C TYR A 510 19.02 -21.26 39.35
N MET A 511 19.30 -21.88 38.19
CA MET A 511 19.41 -21.21 36.90
C MET A 511 18.08 -20.84 36.23
N ALA A 512 16.95 -21.47 36.61
CA ALA A 512 15.67 -21.18 35.96
C ALA A 512 15.20 -19.73 36.21
N ALA A 513 15.46 -19.16 37.39
CA ALA A 513 15.15 -17.75 37.67
C ALA A 513 15.95 -16.80 36.77
N ASP A 514 17.21 -17.14 36.48
CA ASP A 514 18.07 -16.37 35.59
C ASP A 514 17.58 -16.42 34.14
N ILE A 515 17.21 -17.62 33.68
CA ILE A 515 16.63 -17.82 32.34
C ILE A 515 15.32 -17.03 32.19
N ASP A 516 14.43 -17.09 33.19
CA ASP A 516 13.17 -16.34 33.17
C ASP A 516 13.41 -14.82 33.11
N ALA A 517 14.37 -14.32 33.90
CA ALA A 517 14.73 -12.90 33.91
C ALA A 517 15.24 -12.42 32.55
N VAL A 518 16.13 -13.18 31.90
CA VAL A 518 16.65 -12.81 30.57
C VAL A 518 15.59 -13.03 29.48
N THR A 519 14.73 -14.03 29.61
CA THR A 519 13.59 -14.23 28.70
C THR A 519 12.67 -13.02 28.73
N GLU A 520 12.44 -12.40 29.89
CA GLU A 520 11.68 -11.16 29.99
C GLU A 520 12.34 -10.01 29.20
N LEU A 521 13.66 -9.87 29.29
CA LEU A 521 14.40 -8.84 28.55
C LEU A 521 14.27 -9.03 27.04
N VAL A 522 14.32 -10.27 26.56
CA VAL A 522 14.08 -10.60 25.14
C VAL A 522 12.62 -10.32 24.77
N ARG A 523 11.65 -10.84 25.52
CA ARG A 523 10.22 -10.69 25.24
C ARG A 523 9.77 -9.23 25.19
N THR A 524 10.32 -8.38 26.07
CA THR A 524 9.98 -6.95 26.13
C THR A 524 10.71 -6.10 25.10
N GLY A 525 11.67 -6.68 24.36
CA GLY A 525 12.50 -5.94 23.40
C GLY A 525 13.61 -5.09 24.06
N ALA A 526 13.87 -5.27 25.36
CA ALA A 526 14.85 -4.48 26.10
C ALA A 526 16.28 -4.67 25.56
N VAL A 527 16.62 -5.88 25.11
CA VAL A 527 17.92 -6.18 24.49
C VAL A 527 18.10 -5.36 23.21
N LEU A 528 17.07 -5.33 22.35
CA LEU A 528 17.09 -4.50 21.15
C LEU A 528 17.15 -3.02 21.49
N ALA A 529 16.35 -2.55 22.45
CA ALA A 529 16.35 -1.15 22.87
C ALA A 529 17.76 -0.69 23.33
N ALA A 530 18.48 -1.55 24.05
CA ALA A 530 19.85 -1.29 24.50
C ALA A 530 20.87 -1.21 23.35
N ALA A 531 20.76 -2.10 22.36
CA ALA A 531 21.68 -2.15 21.22
C ALA A 531 21.37 -1.12 20.12
N ARG A 532 20.10 -0.68 20.01
CA ARG A 532 19.60 0.15 18.91
C ARG A 532 20.39 1.42 18.61
N PRO A 533 20.88 2.21 19.59
CA PRO A 533 21.68 3.41 19.29
C PRO A 533 22.92 3.12 18.44
N PHE A 534 23.43 1.90 18.46
CA PHE A 534 24.62 1.47 17.73
C PHE A 534 24.31 0.79 16.40
N MET A 535 23.03 0.50 16.13
CA MET A 535 22.56 -0.11 14.89
C MET A 535 22.12 0.94 13.85
N GLN A 536 22.29 2.23 14.18
CA GLN A 536 21.94 3.38 13.33
C GLN A 536 23.21 3.94 12.67
N GLY A 537 23.62 3.35 11.56
CA GLY A 537 24.58 3.89 10.59
C GLY A 537 24.10 3.51 9.19
N ASP A 538 23.89 4.52 8.34
CA ASP A 538 23.29 4.47 7.00
C ASP A 538 22.10 3.49 6.82
N ALA A 539 20.91 4.11 6.75
CA ALA A 539 19.58 3.62 6.38
C ALA A 539 18.75 2.79 7.40
N MET A 540 17.48 3.23 7.45
CA MET A 540 16.24 2.67 8.00
C MET A 540 15.89 2.81 9.50
N ASP A 541 14.85 3.61 9.69
CA ASP A 541 14.06 3.88 10.88
C ASP A 541 13.48 2.59 11.46
N ILE A 542 13.96 2.20 12.63
CA ILE A 542 13.16 1.44 13.59
C ILE A 542 13.37 2.18 14.92
N ARG A 543 12.30 2.78 15.46
CA ARG A 543 12.27 3.34 16.83
C ARG A 543 12.09 2.20 17.86
N PRO A 544 12.44 2.42 19.13
CA PRO A 544 11.42 2.95 20.02
C PRO A 544 11.91 4.23 20.68
N ALA A 545 10.95 5.11 20.92
CA ALA A 545 11.17 6.37 21.58
C ALA A 545 11.36 6.16 23.09
N ILE A 546 12.38 6.80 23.68
CA ILE A 546 12.17 7.63 24.86
C ILE A 546 13.00 8.89 24.68
N HIS A 547 12.35 10.02 24.98
CA HIS A 547 12.78 11.43 25.00
C HIS A 547 12.10 12.24 23.89
N GLY A 548 10.95 12.84 24.24
CA GLY A 548 10.46 14.02 23.52
C GLY A 548 11.50 15.14 23.57
N PRO A 549 11.56 16.03 22.57
CA PRO A 549 10.42 16.88 22.24
C PRO A 549 10.16 17.06 20.73
N ARG A 550 8.91 17.46 20.42
CA ARG A 550 8.34 17.85 19.11
C ARG A 550 8.23 16.72 18.08
N LEU A 551 6.98 16.38 17.75
CA LEU A 551 6.61 15.54 16.62
C LEU A 551 7.27 16.10 15.35
N ARG A 552 8.24 15.35 14.79
CA ARG A 552 8.84 15.73 13.51
C ARG A 552 7.87 15.38 12.38
N PRO A 553 7.63 16.27 11.42
CA PRO A 553 6.81 15.98 10.25
C PRO A 553 7.29 14.72 9.53
N VAL A 554 6.36 13.88 9.08
CA VAL A 554 6.64 12.77 8.17
C VAL A 554 6.24 13.21 6.77
N HIS A 555 7.21 13.24 5.87
CA HIS A 555 7.02 13.51 4.45
C HIS A 555 7.07 12.18 3.68
N ARG A 556 6.56 12.17 2.45
CA ARG A 556 6.50 10.96 1.63
C ARG A 556 7.80 10.69 0.90
N LEU A 557 8.38 11.69 0.25
CA LEU A 557 9.57 11.51 -0.59
C LEU A 557 10.53 12.68 -0.40
N ARG A 558 11.83 12.36 -0.32
CA ARG A 558 12.92 13.29 -0.56
C ARG A 558 13.72 12.84 -1.78
N VAL A 559 13.76 13.66 -2.83
CA VAL A 559 14.76 13.54 -3.89
C VAL A 559 15.94 14.43 -3.49
N ARG A 560 17.16 13.88 -3.49
CA ARG A 560 18.39 14.60 -3.09
C ARG A 560 19.45 14.56 -4.17
N ASN A 561 20.41 15.48 -4.10
CA ASN A 561 21.63 15.51 -4.93
C ASN A 561 21.40 15.61 -6.45
N ALA A 562 20.23 16.05 -6.91
CA ALA A 562 19.99 16.25 -8.33
C ALA A 562 20.94 17.32 -8.89
N ALA A 563 21.54 17.05 -10.06
CA ALA A 563 22.34 18.03 -10.79
C ALA A 563 21.49 19.20 -11.30
N GLN A 564 20.23 18.94 -11.64
CA GLN A 564 19.25 19.95 -12.01
C GLN A 564 17.85 19.56 -11.52
N VAL A 565 17.07 20.52 -11.03
CA VAL A 565 15.62 20.38 -10.84
C VAL A 565 14.90 21.43 -11.69
N VAL A 566 14.18 21.00 -12.71
CA VAL A 566 13.47 21.87 -13.66
C VAL A 566 12.04 22.08 -13.20
N CYS A 567 11.69 23.29 -12.78
CA CYS A 567 10.36 23.55 -12.24
C CYS A 567 9.31 23.81 -13.33
N VAL A 568 9.74 24.26 -14.52
CA VAL A 568 8.91 24.78 -15.63
C VAL A 568 8.24 26.11 -15.29
N ALA A 569 7.60 26.22 -14.13
CA ALA A 569 7.02 27.45 -13.57
C ALA A 569 7.31 27.54 -12.06
N ARG A 570 7.22 28.73 -11.47
CA ARG A 570 7.50 28.96 -10.03
C ARG A 570 6.58 29.96 -9.33
N CYS A 571 5.77 30.71 -10.07
CA CYS A 571 4.94 31.79 -9.54
C CYS A 571 3.44 31.50 -9.72
N GLY A 572 3.06 30.21 -9.76
CA GLY A 572 1.67 29.79 -9.90
C GLY A 572 1.11 29.97 -11.32
N GLU A 573 1.97 30.17 -12.32
CA GLU A 573 1.54 30.24 -13.71
C GLU A 573 0.76 28.97 -14.09
N ARG A 574 -0.39 29.16 -14.75
CA ARG A 574 -1.22 28.05 -15.24
C ARG A 574 -0.88 27.65 -16.67
N THR A 575 -0.26 28.55 -17.42
CA THR A 575 0.21 28.37 -18.79
C THR A 575 1.44 29.23 -19.01
N LEU A 576 2.34 28.80 -19.88
CA LEU A 576 3.38 29.65 -20.46
C LEU A 576 3.04 29.93 -21.91
N ALA A 577 3.04 31.21 -22.28
CA ALA A 577 2.72 31.65 -23.62
C ALA A 577 3.61 32.83 -24.02
N GLY A 578 3.76 33.01 -25.33
CA GLY A 578 4.54 34.11 -25.87
C GLY A 578 6.02 33.77 -26.10
N PRO A 579 6.77 34.69 -26.73
CA PRO A 579 8.20 34.53 -27.00
C PRO A 579 9.08 34.31 -25.74
N GLY A 580 8.58 34.69 -24.57
CA GLY A 580 9.27 34.55 -23.29
C GLY A 580 9.25 33.13 -22.69
N THR A 581 8.47 32.21 -23.26
CA THR A 581 8.27 30.85 -22.71
C THR A 581 9.58 30.13 -22.47
N GLY A 582 10.49 30.12 -23.45
CA GLY A 582 11.79 29.46 -23.31
C GLY A 582 12.65 30.05 -22.19
N ALA A 583 12.66 31.39 -22.07
CA ALA A 583 13.39 32.09 -21.02
C ALA A 583 12.79 31.82 -19.63
N ALA A 584 11.46 31.70 -19.51
CA ALA A 584 10.78 31.40 -18.26
C ALA A 584 11.14 30.00 -17.74
N VAL A 585 11.12 28.98 -18.61
CA VAL A 585 11.53 27.61 -18.24
C VAL A 585 13.00 27.59 -17.84
N ALA A 586 13.89 28.23 -18.62
CA ALA A 586 15.32 28.30 -18.29
C ALA A 586 15.58 28.98 -16.94
N ALA A 587 14.85 30.05 -16.61
CA ALA A 587 14.94 30.74 -15.33
C ALA A 587 14.38 29.92 -14.15
N SER A 588 13.59 28.88 -14.43
CA SER A 588 12.97 28.01 -13.42
C SER A 588 13.83 26.79 -13.02
N VAL A 589 15.03 26.64 -13.58
CA VAL A 589 15.95 25.54 -13.25
C VAL A 589 16.67 25.84 -11.93
N VAL A 590 16.65 24.89 -10.98
CA VAL A 590 17.55 24.90 -9.82
C VAL A 590 18.79 24.09 -10.21
N GLU A 591 19.94 24.75 -10.26
CA GLU A 591 21.22 24.07 -10.47
C GLU A 591 21.70 23.39 -9.17
N GLY A 592 22.27 22.20 -9.32
CA GLY A 592 22.54 21.28 -8.23
C GLY A 592 23.82 21.55 -7.42
N PRO A 593 23.99 20.86 -6.27
CA PRO A 593 23.12 19.79 -5.76
C PRO A 593 21.78 20.37 -5.26
N ALA A 594 20.68 19.83 -5.79
CA ALA A 594 19.33 20.28 -5.56
C ALA A 594 18.39 19.11 -5.22
N GLY A 595 17.24 19.41 -4.63
CA GLY A 595 16.30 18.39 -4.20
C GLY A 595 14.83 18.81 -4.31
N VAL A 596 13.97 17.83 -4.01
CA VAL A 596 12.51 17.99 -3.95
C VAL A 596 12.01 17.24 -2.73
N VAL A 597 11.13 17.86 -1.96
CA VAL A 597 10.44 17.28 -0.80
C VAL A 597 8.96 17.17 -1.14
N VAL A 598 8.40 15.97 -1.02
CA VAL A 598 6.97 15.69 -1.20
C VAL A 598 6.37 15.30 0.16
N ALA A 599 5.35 16.02 0.61
CA ALA A 599 4.63 15.78 1.85
C ALA A 599 3.86 14.45 1.86
N ALA A 600 3.40 14.04 3.04
CA ALA A 600 2.62 12.81 3.24
C ALA A 600 1.34 12.72 2.38
N ASP A 601 0.71 13.84 2.04
CA ASP A 601 -0.47 13.90 1.18
C ASP A 601 -0.15 13.73 -0.31
N GLY A 602 1.13 13.66 -0.68
CA GLY A 602 1.59 13.52 -2.06
C GLY A 602 1.82 14.85 -2.78
N THR A 603 1.69 16.00 -2.11
CA THR A 603 1.99 17.32 -2.67
C THR A 603 3.44 17.73 -2.42
N ILE A 604 4.01 18.56 -3.30
CA ILE A 604 5.35 19.10 -3.15
C ILE A 604 5.36 20.10 -2.00
N ALA A 605 6.20 19.87 -1.00
CA ALA A 605 6.37 20.74 0.15
C ALA A 605 7.55 21.71 0.00
N ALA A 606 8.61 21.30 -0.72
CA ALA A 606 9.74 22.19 -1.01
C ALA A 606 10.53 21.75 -2.24
N ILE A 607 11.15 22.75 -2.88
CA ILE A 607 12.13 22.59 -3.96
C ILE A 607 13.22 23.61 -3.70
N GLY A 608 14.48 23.22 -3.86
CA GLY A 608 15.60 24.12 -3.63
C GLY A 608 16.94 23.42 -3.74
N THR A 609 18.00 24.14 -3.43
CA THR A 609 19.33 23.56 -3.25
C THR A 609 19.32 22.57 -2.08
N GLU A 610 20.24 21.60 -2.09
CA GLU A 610 20.36 20.60 -1.03
C GLU A 610 20.56 21.29 0.34
N ALA A 611 21.33 22.39 0.38
CA ALA A 611 21.55 23.18 1.58
C ALA A 611 20.26 23.84 2.12
N GLU A 612 19.40 24.36 1.24
CA GLU A 612 18.11 24.94 1.64
C GLU A 612 17.15 23.85 2.15
N ILE A 613 17.12 22.69 1.49
CA ILE A 613 16.29 21.55 1.91
C ILE A 613 16.80 20.97 3.22
N ASP A 614 18.11 20.81 3.43
CA ASP A 614 18.66 20.34 4.70
C ASP A 614 18.42 21.34 5.83
N ALA A 615 18.51 22.64 5.56
CA ALA A 615 18.22 23.66 6.55
C ALA A 615 16.75 23.62 7.01
N ALA A 616 15.81 23.37 6.08
CA ALA A 616 14.38 23.36 6.38
C ALA A 616 13.84 21.99 6.83
N PHE A 617 14.40 20.89 6.31
CA PHE A 617 13.86 19.54 6.43
C PHE A 617 14.90 18.48 6.84
N GLY A 618 16.16 18.84 7.11
CA GLY A 618 17.22 17.88 7.47
C GLY A 618 16.96 17.10 8.77
N GLY A 619 16.04 17.59 9.60
CA GLY A 619 15.55 16.87 10.78
C GLY A 619 14.32 15.98 10.53
N ASP A 620 13.63 16.14 9.41
CA ASP A 620 12.34 15.49 9.15
C ASP A 620 12.51 14.02 8.72
N VAL A 621 11.42 13.25 8.79
CA VAL A 621 11.40 11.83 8.42
C VAL A 621 10.71 11.68 7.07
N PHE A 622 11.23 10.82 6.20
CA PHE A 622 10.70 10.59 4.86
C PHE A 622 10.35 9.11 4.68
N GLU A 623 9.18 8.78 4.10
CA GLU A 623 8.83 7.38 3.76
C GLU A 623 9.85 6.79 2.78
N SER A 624 10.33 7.60 1.84
CA SER A 624 11.30 7.22 0.82
C SER A 624 12.31 8.34 0.55
N VAL A 625 13.53 7.97 0.18
CA VAL A 625 14.59 8.90 -0.25
C VAL A 625 15.17 8.39 -1.57
N LEU A 626 15.16 9.22 -2.61
CA LEU A 626 15.75 8.94 -3.91
C LEU A 626 17.02 9.78 -4.09
N ASP A 627 18.15 9.10 -4.31
CA ASP A 627 19.42 9.75 -4.62
C ASP A 627 19.55 9.99 -6.12
N ALA A 628 19.50 11.27 -6.50
CA ALA A 628 19.56 11.74 -7.87
C ALA A 628 20.96 12.31 -8.20
N GLU A 629 22.02 11.88 -7.51
CA GLU A 629 23.39 12.23 -7.88
C GLU A 629 23.67 11.94 -9.37
N GLY A 630 24.22 12.94 -10.07
CA GLY A 630 24.47 12.86 -11.51
C GLY A 630 23.22 12.82 -12.40
N CYS A 631 22.02 12.90 -11.81
CA CYS A 631 20.73 12.87 -12.49
C CYS A 631 20.10 14.27 -12.55
N SER A 632 19.07 14.44 -13.37
CA SER A 632 18.23 15.64 -13.42
C SER A 632 16.79 15.27 -13.15
N VAL A 633 16.03 16.21 -12.60
CA VAL A 633 14.63 16.02 -12.22
C VAL A 633 13.77 16.99 -13.01
N VAL A 634 12.72 16.48 -13.66
CA VAL A 634 11.74 17.27 -14.41
C VAL A 634 10.32 16.91 -13.92
N PRO A 635 9.30 17.74 -14.22
CA PRO A 635 7.92 17.36 -13.93
C PRO A 635 7.54 16.07 -14.67
N GLY A 636 6.60 15.31 -14.11
CA GLY A 636 5.98 14.19 -14.82
C GLY A 636 5.35 14.66 -16.13
N LEU A 637 5.46 13.86 -17.19
CA LEU A 637 4.93 14.23 -18.50
C LEU A 637 3.40 14.07 -18.50
N VAL A 638 2.74 14.98 -19.23
CA VAL A 638 1.29 15.00 -19.42
C VAL A 638 0.99 14.74 -20.89
N ASP A 639 0.31 13.63 -21.17
CA ASP A 639 -0.17 13.34 -22.53
C ASP A 639 -1.62 13.81 -22.67
N CYS A 640 -1.78 15.04 -23.16
CA CYS A 640 -3.05 15.77 -23.14
C CYS A 640 -3.95 15.53 -24.36
N HIS A 641 -3.63 14.53 -25.20
CA HIS A 641 -4.46 14.13 -26.33
C HIS A 641 -4.24 12.65 -26.66
N THR A 642 -5.13 11.77 -26.17
CA THR A 642 -5.11 10.35 -26.55
C THR A 642 -6.50 9.76 -26.71
N HIS A 643 -6.61 8.74 -27.56
CA HIS A 643 -7.82 7.95 -27.79
C HIS A 643 -7.57 6.51 -27.34
N THR A 644 -7.27 6.31 -26.06
CA THR A 644 -6.69 5.06 -25.51
C THR A 644 -7.66 3.90 -25.31
N VAL A 645 -8.97 4.13 -25.39
CA VAL A 645 -10.00 3.08 -25.27
C VAL A 645 -10.47 2.67 -26.64
N TRP A 646 -10.06 1.49 -27.09
CA TRP A 646 -10.54 0.88 -28.35
C TRP A 646 -10.16 -0.60 -28.42
N ALA A 647 -10.89 -1.34 -29.25
CA ALA A 647 -10.54 -2.70 -29.65
C ALA A 647 -10.33 -2.78 -31.18
N GLY A 648 -9.75 -3.90 -31.63
CA GLY A 648 -9.39 -4.11 -33.03
C GLY A 648 -7.96 -3.66 -33.38
N ASP A 649 -7.59 -3.89 -34.63
CA ASP A 649 -6.26 -3.62 -35.20
C ASP A 649 -6.40 -2.98 -36.59
N ARG A 650 -5.55 -1.98 -36.89
CA ARG A 650 -5.49 -1.27 -38.17
C ARG A 650 -4.15 -1.44 -38.89
N THR A 651 -3.29 -2.36 -38.46
CA THR A 651 -2.00 -2.62 -39.13
C THR A 651 -2.14 -2.92 -40.63
N HIS A 652 -3.22 -3.59 -41.04
CA HIS A 652 -3.51 -3.84 -42.46
C HIS A 652 -3.67 -2.54 -43.28
N GLU A 653 -4.34 -1.53 -42.72
CA GLU A 653 -4.53 -0.25 -43.40
C GLU A 653 -3.21 0.50 -43.57
N PHE A 654 -2.32 0.40 -42.57
CA PHE A 654 -0.98 0.98 -42.69
C PHE A 654 -0.22 0.34 -43.86
N ALA A 655 -0.32 -0.99 -44.04
CA ALA A 655 0.25 -1.68 -45.19
C ALA A 655 -0.39 -1.23 -46.52
N MET A 656 -1.72 -1.05 -46.57
CA MET A 656 -2.42 -0.56 -47.77
C MET A 656 -2.00 0.86 -48.14
N LYS A 657 -1.92 1.77 -47.15
CA LYS A 657 -1.46 3.16 -47.35
C LYS A 657 -0.01 3.20 -47.85
N LEU A 658 0.87 2.35 -47.31
CA LEU A 658 2.25 2.22 -47.80
C LEU A 658 2.31 1.67 -49.24
N ALA A 659 1.35 0.85 -49.63
CA ALA A 659 1.18 0.37 -51.01
C ALA A 659 0.50 1.39 -51.96
N GLY A 660 0.16 2.58 -51.46
CA GLY A 660 -0.42 3.67 -52.25
C GLY A 660 -1.95 3.71 -52.32
N ALA A 661 -2.65 2.92 -51.50
CA ALA A 661 -4.12 2.94 -51.47
C ALA A 661 -4.65 4.30 -50.99
N THR A 662 -5.66 4.81 -51.67
CA THR A 662 -6.40 6.03 -51.30
C THR A 662 -7.28 5.78 -50.08
N TYR A 663 -7.70 6.87 -49.40
CA TYR A 663 -8.60 6.79 -48.25
C TYR A 663 -9.91 6.03 -48.58
N MET A 664 -10.47 6.26 -49.77
CA MET A 664 -11.70 5.60 -50.22
C MET A 664 -11.50 4.10 -50.49
N GLU A 665 -10.32 3.68 -50.98
CA GLU A 665 -10.00 2.26 -51.19
C GLU A 665 -9.79 1.53 -49.86
N VAL A 666 -9.16 2.18 -48.88
CA VAL A 666 -9.02 1.66 -47.51
C VAL A 666 -10.40 1.52 -46.85
N HIS A 667 -11.28 2.49 -47.04
CA HIS A 667 -12.64 2.43 -46.53
C HIS A 667 -13.48 1.32 -47.20
N ALA A 668 -13.38 1.18 -48.53
CA ALA A 668 -14.07 0.13 -49.28
C ALA A 668 -13.61 -1.29 -48.91
N ALA A 669 -12.36 -1.44 -48.44
CA ALA A 669 -11.81 -2.69 -47.92
C ALA A 669 -12.25 -3.01 -46.46
N GLY A 670 -13.16 -2.21 -45.89
CA GLY A 670 -13.63 -2.38 -44.51
C GLY A 670 -12.70 -1.78 -43.46
N GLY A 671 -11.78 -0.90 -43.84
CA GLY A 671 -10.92 -0.13 -42.94
C GLY A 671 -11.51 1.23 -42.55
N GLY A 672 -10.73 2.01 -41.80
CA GLY A 672 -11.10 3.34 -41.33
C GLY A 672 -11.64 3.35 -39.91
N ILE A 673 -12.15 4.51 -39.49
CA ILE A 673 -12.72 4.69 -38.14
C ILE A 673 -13.87 3.70 -37.87
N ASN A 674 -14.72 3.42 -38.86
CA ASN A 674 -15.85 2.51 -38.72
C ASN A 674 -15.44 1.06 -38.38
N ALA A 675 -14.25 0.61 -38.81
CA ALA A 675 -13.72 -0.70 -38.44
C ALA A 675 -13.38 -0.75 -36.94
N THR A 676 -12.77 0.32 -36.43
CA THR A 676 -12.46 0.46 -35.00
C THR A 676 -13.74 0.60 -34.17
N VAL A 677 -14.71 1.37 -34.66
CA VAL A 677 -16.03 1.52 -34.03
C VAL A 677 -16.72 0.17 -33.92
N GLY A 678 -16.78 -0.60 -35.00
CA GLY A 678 -17.37 -1.95 -34.99
C GLY A 678 -16.70 -2.88 -33.97
N ALA A 679 -15.37 -2.92 -33.93
CA ALA A 679 -14.63 -3.73 -32.97
C ALA A 679 -14.83 -3.25 -31.51
N THR A 680 -14.85 -1.95 -31.27
CA THR A 680 -15.01 -1.35 -29.93
C THR A 680 -16.44 -1.52 -29.40
N ARG A 681 -17.45 -1.45 -30.26
CA ARG A 681 -18.84 -1.79 -29.93
C ARG A 681 -18.97 -3.27 -29.52
N ALA A 682 -18.36 -4.18 -30.30
CA ALA A 682 -18.39 -5.62 -30.03
C ALA A 682 -17.60 -6.04 -28.77
N ALA A 683 -16.55 -5.31 -28.41
CA ALA A 683 -15.73 -5.63 -27.24
C ALA A 683 -16.47 -5.41 -25.92
N SER A 684 -16.22 -6.31 -24.97
CA SER A 684 -16.71 -6.16 -23.59
C SER A 684 -15.95 -5.07 -22.83
N GLU A 685 -16.53 -4.56 -21.74
CA GLU A 685 -15.82 -3.61 -20.85
C GLU A 685 -14.52 -4.20 -20.29
N ASP A 686 -14.51 -5.48 -19.91
CA ASP A 686 -13.32 -6.14 -19.34
C ASP A 686 -12.21 -6.27 -20.37
N GLU A 687 -12.56 -6.53 -21.63
CA GLU A 687 -11.60 -6.55 -22.73
C GLU A 687 -11.00 -5.17 -22.97
N LEU A 688 -11.85 -4.13 -23.06
CA LEU A 688 -11.40 -2.75 -23.24
C LEU A 688 -10.53 -2.29 -22.07
N LEU A 689 -10.90 -2.64 -20.83
CA LEU A 689 -10.12 -2.34 -19.63
C LEU A 689 -8.75 -3.02 -19.68
N ARG A 690 -8.69 -4.31 -20.04
CA ARG A 690 -7.42 -5.04 -20.16
C ARG A 690 -6.49 -4.39 -21.20
N LEU A 691 -7.04 -3.98 -22.35
CA LEU A 691 -6.29 -3.30 -23.41
C LEU A 691 -5.80 -1.92 -22.95
N LEU A 692 -6.67 -1.13 -22.30
CA LEU A 692 -6.32 0.17 -21.75
C LEU A 692 -5.19 0.07 -20.71
N LEU A 693 -5.29 -0.85 -19.74
CA LEU A 693 -4.27 -1.03 -18.71
C LEU A 693 -2.90 -1.40 -19.31
N ALA A 694 -2.88 -2.20 -20.39
CA ALA A 694 -1.64 -2.53 -21.08
C ALA A 694 -1.00 -1.31 -21.77
N ARG A 695 -1.83 -0.41 -22.33
CA ARG A 695 -1.38 0.86 -22.94
C ARG A 695 -0.84 1.81 -21.88
N LEU A 696 -1.57 2.01 -20.78
CA LEU A 696 -1.17 2.90 -19.69
C LEU A 696 0.15 2.48 -19.03
N ARG A 697 0.37 1.18 -18.81
CA ARG A 697 1.67 0.68 -18.30
C ARG A 697 2.84 1.06 -19.20
N ARG A 698 2.64 1.05 -20.52
CA ARG A 698 3.67 1.45 -21.48
C ARG A 698 3.88 2.97 -21.43
N MET A 699 2.82 3.77 -21.32
CA MET A 699 2.91 5.22 -21.17
C MET A 699 3.74 5.61 -19.94
N VAL A 700 3.53 4.95 -18.80
CA VAL A 700 4.34 5.16 -17.58
C VAL A 700 5.82 4.94 -17.89
N ALA A 701 6.19 3.86 -18.58
CA ALA A 701 7.58 3.59 -18.94
C ALA A 701 8.21 4.63 -19.90
N HIS A 702 7.40 5.50 -20.53
CA HIS A 702 7.84 6.65 -21.32
C HIS A 702 7.73 7.99 -20.56
N GLY A 703 7.45 7.95 -19.25
CA GLY A 703 7.43 9.12 -18.36
C GLY A 703 6.06 9.78 -18.19
N THR A 704 4.99 9.23 -18.76
CA THR A 704 3.65 9.79 -18.59
C THR A 704 3.13 9.53 -17.18
N THR A 705 2.73 10.59 -16.49
CA THR A 705 2.14 10.55 -15.14
C THR A 705 0.68 10.97 -15.12
N THR A 706 0.25 11.74 -16.12
CA THR A 706 -1.12 12.17 -16.34
C THR A 706 -1.45 11.99 -17.83
N ALA A 707 -2.64 11.48 -18.15
CA ALA A 707 -3.09 11.32 -19.52
C ALA A 707 -4.56 11.69 -19.68
N GLU A 708 -4.89 12.34 -20.78
CA GLU A 708 -6.26 12.46 -21.24
C GLU A 708 -6.71 11.14 -21.89
N VAL A 709 -7.93 10.72 -21.64
CA VAL A 709 -8.56 9.55 -22.27
C VAL A 709 -9.86 9.99 -22.92
N LYS A 710 -9.86 10.03 -24.26
CA LYS A 710 -11.06 10.33 -25.05
C LYS A 710 -11.88 9.08 -25.34
N SER A 711 -13.19 9.27 -25.38
CA SER A 711 -14.12 8.34 -26.02
C SER A 711 -14.08 8.54 -27.56
N GLY A 712 -15.17 8.32 -28.30
CA GLY A 712 -15.26 8.66 -29.73
C GLY A 712 -15.07 7.51 -30.71
N TYR A 713 -14.89 6.29 -30.23
CA TYR A 713 -15.03 5.07 -31.05
C TYR A 713 -16.33 4.32 -30.76
N GLY A 714 -17.27 4.97 -30.05
CA GLY A 714 -18.61 4.47 -29.82
C GLY A 714 -19.58 4.96 -30.87
N LEU A 715 -19.63 6.27 -31.12
CA LEU A 715 -20.58 6.94 -32.03
C LEU A 715 -22.06 6.60 -31.73
N ASP A 716 -22.36 6.20 -30.50
CA ASP A 716 -23.70 5.98 -29.95
C ASP A 716 -23.65 6.12 -28.42
N ALA A 717 -24.80 6.43 -27.81
CA ALA A 717 -24.88 6.76 -26.38
C ALA A 717 -24.40 5.63 -25.46
N GLU A 718 -24.68 4.36 -25.79
CA GLU A 718 -24.33 3.21 -24.96
C GLU A 718 -22.82 2.95 -24.97
N THR A 719 -22.20 3.00 -26.15
CA THR A 719 -20.79 2.67 -26.33
C THR A 719 -19.89 3.80 -25.87
N GLU A 720 -20.27 5.07 -26.11
CA GLU A 720 -19.55 6.23 -25.56
C GLU A 720 -19.53 6.18 -24.02
N ALA A 721 -20.69 5.90 -23.40
CA ALA A 721 -20.78 5.67 -21.97
C ALA A 721 -19.91 4.49 -21.49
N LYS A 722 -19.94 3.36 -22.21
CA LYS A 722 -19.12 2.18 -21.93
C LYS A 722 -17.63 2.51 -21.91
N MET A 723 -17.15 3.26 -22.90
CA MET A 723 -15.75 3.66 -23.01
C MET A 723 -15.30 4.55 -21.84
N LEU A 724 -16.13 5.54 -21.48
CA LEU A 724 -15.85 6.44 -20.35
C LEU A 724 -15.85 5.65 -19.03
N LEU A 725 -16.80 4.75 -18.80
CA LEU A 725 -16.83 3.88 -17.61
C LEU A 725 -15.60 2.97 -17.52
N VAL A 726 -15.10 2.46 -18.65
CA VAL A 726 -13.85 1.69 -18.69
C VAL A 726 -12.66 2.55 -18.28
N ALA A 727 -12.59 3.80 -18.73
CA ALA A 727 -11.54 4.73 -18.33
C ALA A 727 -11.58 4.99 -16.80
N GLU A 728 -12.78 5.18 -16.23
CA GLU A 728 -12.96 5.35 -14.78
C GLU A 728 -12.58 4.11 -13.97
N ARG A 729 -12.87 2.91 -14.50
CA ARG A 729 -12.40 1.65 -13.89
C ARG A 729 -10.87 1.57 -13.89
N ALA A 730 -10.22 2.08 -14.94
CA ALA A 730 -8.76 2.08 -15.03
C ALA A 730 -8.10 3.01 -14.01
N VAL A 731 -8.70 4.15 -13.66
CA VAL A 731 -8.18 5.07 -12.62
C VAL A 731 -7.83 4.34 -11.32
N LYS A 732 -8.62 3.33 -10.92
CA LYS A 732 -8.41 2.58 -9.68
C LYS A 732 -7.41 1.42 -9.79
N ALA A 733 -7.02 1.05 -11.01
CA ALA A 733 -6.25 -0.17 -11.27
C ALA A 733 -4.80 0.10 -11.70
N GLN A 734 -4.40 1.36 -11.86
CA GLN A 734 -3.06 1.77 -12.29
C GLN A 734 -2.75 3.20 -11.79
N PRO A 735 -1.48 3.67 -11.82
CA PRO A 735 -1.06 4.91 -11.15
C PRO A 735 -1.16 6.22 -11.95
N VAL A 736 -1.32 6.19 -13.27
CA VAL A 736 -1.47 7.39 -14.13
C VAL A 736 -2.76 8.11 -13.77
N GLU A 737 -2.70 9.43 -13.56
CA GLU A 737 -3.91 10.25 -13.41
C GLU A 737 -4.63 10.34 -14.75
N LEU A 738 -5.92 10.00 -14.81
CA LEU A 738 -6.70 10.05 -16.05
C LEU A 738 -7.74 11.17 -15.98
N VAL A 739 -7.72 12.04 -16.99
CA VAL A 739 -8.80 13.00 -17.28
C VAL A 739 -9.62 12.44 -18.44
N THR A 740 -10.93 12.35 -18.28
CA THR A 740 -11.79 11.82 -19.34
C THR A 740 -12.50 12.94 -20.10
N THR A 741 -12.58 12.76 -21.42
CA THR A 741 -13.18 13.71 -22.37
C THR A 741 -14.19 12.97 -23.24
N ALA A 742 -15.42 13.48 -23.28
CA ALA A 742 -16.49 12.95 -24.10
C ALA A 742 -16.36 13.48 -25.54
N LEU A 743 -15.67 12.72 -26.39
CA LEU A 743 -15.56 13.01 -27.82
C LEU A 743 -16.77 12.42 -28.54
N LEU A 744 -17.89 13.15 -28.50
CA LEU A 744 -19.17 12.63 -28.96
C LEU A 744 -19.34 12.73 -30.48
N GLY A 745 -18.60 13.62 -31.14
CA GLY A 745 -18.60 13.78 -32.59
C GLY A 745 -17.24 13.48 -33.23
N HIS A 746 -16.69 12.29 -33.07
CA HIS A 746 -15.43 11.91 -33.72
C HIS A 746 -15.57 11.70 -35.23
N ALA A 747 -16.71 11.13 -35.65
CA ALA A 747 -17.08 10.95 -37.05
C ALA A 747 -18.60 10.83 -37.17
N VAL A 748 -19.11 11.06 -38.38
CA VAL A 748 -20.53 10.84 -38.68
C VAL A 748 -20.79 9.33 -38.80
N PRO A 749 -21.76 8.76 -38.04
CA PRO A 749 -22.12 7.35 -38.16
C PRO A 749 -22.52 6.97 -39.60
N TYR A 750 -22.22 5.73 -39.99
CA TYR A 750 -22.51 5.27 -41.35
C TYR A 750 -24.02 5.34 -41.67
N GLY A 751 -24.37 6.02 -42.77
CA GLY A 751 -25.74 6.16 -43.24
C GLY A 751 -26.55 7.26 -42.54
N VAL A 752 -25.92 8.07 -41.70
CA VAL A 752 -26.52 9.20 -40.99
C VAL A 752 -25.95 10.50 -41.56
N SER A 753 -26.75 11.57 -41.62
CA SER A 753 -26.25 12.91 -41.98
C SER A 753 -25.58 13.60 -40.78
N ALA A 754 -24.72 14.60 -41.03
CA ALA A 754 -24.07 15.36 -39.94
C ALA A 754 -25.09 16.01 -39.00
N ASP A 755 -26.17 16.58 -39.53
CA ASP A 755 -27.24 17.22 -38.74
C ASP A 755 -27.98 16.22 -37.85
N GLU A 756 -28.32 15.03 -38.37
CA GLU A 756 -28.93 13.95 -37.59
C GLU A 756 -27.98 13.45 -36.48
N ALA A 757 -26.69 13.35 -36.77
CA ALA A 757 -25.68 12.95 -35.77
C ALA A 757 -25.50 14.03 -34.69
N VAL A 758 -25.52 15.31 -35.04
CA VAL A 758 -25.51 16.42 -34.07
C VAL A 758 -26.74 16.35 -33.16
N GLU A 759 -27.92 16.08 -33.71
CA GLU A 759 -29.14 15.96 -32.93
C GLU A 759 -29.07 14.76 -31.96
N ASP A 760 -28.58 13.60 -32.41
CA ASP A 760 -28.35 12.43 -31.54
C ASP A 760 -27.33 12.71 -30.43
N ILE A 761 -26.23 13.40 -30.74
CA ILE A 761 -25.23 13.80 -29.74
C ILE A 761 -25.87 14.67 -28.65
N ILE A 762 -26.68 15.66 -29.04
CA ILE A 762 -27.27 16.63 -28.10
C ILE A 762 -28.43 16.03 -27.32
N SER A 763 -29.27 15.21 -27.96
CA SER A 763 -30.51 14.69 -27.37
C SER A 763 -30.34 13.36 -26.65
N GLU A 764 -29.35 12.54 -27.01
CA GLU A 764 -29.16 11.18 -26.47
C GLU A 764 -27.79 10.99 -25.82
N GLN A 765 -26.70 11.19 -26.57
CA GLN A 765 -25.34 10.83 -26.09
C GLN A 765 -24.88 11.70 -24.93
N LEU A 766 -24.94 13.03 -25.08
CA LEU A 766 -24.52 13.98 -24.06
C LEU A 766 -25.37 13.83 -22.78
N PRO A 767 -26.72 13.78 -22.84
CA PRO A 767 -27.55 13.49 -21.67
C PRO A 767 -27.20 12.18 -20.98
N ARG A 768 -26.90 11.11 -21.74
CA ARG A 768 -26.50 9.82 -21.15
C ARG A 768 -25.20 9.93 -20.37
N VAL A 769 -24.19 10.59 -20.92
CA VAL A 769 -22.89 10.80 -20.26
C VAL A 769 -23.05 11.69 -19.02
N LEU A 770 -23.84 12.75 -19.11
CA LEU A 770 -24.12 13.65 -17.98
C LEU A 770 -24.86 12.93 -16.86
N ALA A 771 -25.83 12.07 -17.17
CA ALA A 771 -26.52 11.26 -16.16
C ALA A 771 -25.52 10.39 -15.37
N LEU A 772 -24.58 9.74 -16.05
CA LEU A 772 -23.53 8.95 -15.37
C LEU A 772 -22.58 9.81 -14.54
N ARG A 773 -22.25 11.02 -15.00
CA ARG A 773 -21.46 11.98 -14.22
C ARG A 773 -22.21 12.40 -12.95
N ASP A 774 -23.48 12.73 -13.06
CA ASP A 774 -24.32 13.19 -11.96
C ASP A 774 -24.63 12.05 -10.96
N GLU A 775 -24.66 10.80 -11.43
CA GLU A 775 -24.65 9.58 -10.60
C GLU A 775 -23.30 9.34 -9.88
N GLY A 776 -22.27 10.16 -10.14
CA GLY A 776 -20.93 10.01 -9.58
C GLY A 776 -20.10 8.87 -10.18
N ARG A 777 -20.51 8.34 -11.34
CA ARG A 777 -19.83 7.22 -12.02
C ARG A 777 -18.73 7.66 -12.98
N LEU A 778 -18.74 8.94 -13.39
CA LEU A 778 -17.71 9.56 -14.23
C LEU A 778 -17.03 10.76 -13.53
N PRO A 779 -16.39 10.58 -12.36
CA PRO A 779 -15.78 11.68 -11.61
C PRO A 779 -14.58 12.33 -12.31
N SER A 780 -13.92 11.65 -13.25
CA SER A 780 -12.82 12.19 -14.04
C SER A 780 -13.28 12.93 -15.31
N LEU A 781 -14.58 12.94 -15.62
CA LEU A 781 -15.11 13.63 -16.80
C LEU A 781 -15.03 15.14 -16.63
N ARG A 782 -14.28 15.80 -17.52
CA ARG A 782 -14.10 17.26 -17.50
C ARG A 782 -14.61 17.96 -18.74
N GLN A 783 -14.54 17.30 -19.89
CA GLN A 783 -14.57 17.97 -21.18
C GLN A 783 -15.51 17.31 -22.18
N VAL A 784 -16.03 18.13 -23.10
CA VAL A 784 -16.69 17.71 -24.34
C VAL A 784 -15.76 17.98 -25.51
N ASP A 785 -15.84 17.16 -26.55
CA ASP A 785 -15.04 17.27 -27.77
C ASP A 785 -15.84 16.87 -29.03
N ILE A 786 -15.46 17.43 -30.18
CA ILE A 786 -15.97 17.14 -31.52
C ILE A 786 -14.86 17.32 -32.56
N PHE A 787 -14.94 16.57 -33.66
CA PHE A 787 -14.05 16.69 -34.81
C PHE A 787 -14.58 17.71 -35.82
N CYS A 788 -14.18 18.98 -35.67
CA CYS A 788 -14.61 20.09 -36.52
C CYS A 788 -13.79 20.14 -37.82
N GLU A 789 -14.27 19.48 -38.87
CA GLU A 789 -13.59 19.36 -40.16
C GLU A 789 -14.57 19.28 -41.34
N ARG A 790 -14.12 19.74 -42.51
CA ARG A 790 -14.88 19.85 -43.75
C ARG A 790 -15.41 18.49 -44.16
N GLY A 791 -16.73 18.40 -44.35
CA GLY A 791 -17.39 17.16 -44.74
C GLY A 791 -17.53 16.13 -43.62
N ILE A 792 -17.25 16.49 -42.36
CA ILE A 792 -17.54 15.67 -41.17
C ILE A 792 -18.50 16.43 -40.25
N PHE A 793 -18.00 17.35 -39.43
CA PHE A 793 -18.81 18.31 -38.67
C PHE A 793 -18.26 19.71 -38.95
N GLU A 794 -19.04 20.58 -39.56
CA GLU A 794 -18.58 21.94 -39.88
C GLU A 794 -18.78 22.89 -38.68
N LEU A 795 -18.52 24.18 -38.87
CA LEU A 795 -18.52 25.16 -37.77
C LEU A 795 -19.86 25.24 -37.02
N ASP A 796 -20.99 25.24 -37.74
CA ASP A 796 -22.30 25.37 -37.12
C ASP A 796 -22.69 24.11 -36.32
N ASP A 797 -22.36 22.93 -36.85
CA ASP A 797 -22.51 21.63 -36.18
C ASP A 797 -21.70 21.59 -34.88
N SER A 798 -20.41 21.93 -35.00
CA SER A 798 -19.47 21.95 -33.90
C SER A 798 -19.88 22.95 -32.84
N ARG A 799 -20.33 24.15 -33.24
CA ARG A 799 -20.85 25.16 -32.31
C ARG A 799 -22.03 24.64 -31.50
N ARG A 800 -22.99 23.95 -32.12
CA ARG A 800 -24.16 23.41 -31.42
C ARG A 800 -23.75 22.40 -30.35
N VAL A 801 -22.91 21.43 -30.69
CA VAL A 801 -22.45 20.38 -29.75
C VAL A 801 -21.62 20.97 -28.61
N LEU A 802 -20.63 21.83 -28.94
CA LEU A 802 -19.75 22.43 -27.95
C LEU A 802 -20.50 23.39 -27.02
N GLN A 803 -21.46 24.16 -27.54
CA GLN A 803 -22.31 25.02 -26.72
C GLN A 803 -23.19 24.18 -25.78
N ALA A 804 -23.77 23.07 -26.25
CA ALA A 804 -24.56 22.17 -25.41
C ALA A 804 -23.73 21.57 -24.27
N GLY A 805 -22.52 21.09 -24.53
CA GLY A 805 -21.63 20.59 -23.48
C GLY A 805 -21.20 21.68 -22.50
N ARG A 806 -20.94 22.90 -22.98
CA ARG A 806 -20.64 24.07 -22.14
C ARG A 806 -21.80 24.43 -21.23
N ASP A 807 -23.02 24.46 -21.77
CA ASP A 807 -24.24 24.76 -21.01
C ASP A 807 -24.49 23.69 -19.93
N ALA A 808 -24.03 22.45 -20.17
CA ALA A 808 -24.04 21.34 -19.21
C ALA A 808 -22.85 21.33 -18.22
N GLY A 809 -22.03 22.38 -18.23
CA GLY A 809 -20.92 22.58 -17.29
C GLY A 809 -19.65 21.80 -17.61
N LEU A 810 -19.50 21.27 -18.83
CA LEU A 810 -18.23 20.70 -19.31
C LEU A 810 -17.35 21.80 -19.90
N ALA A 811 -16.03 21.63 -19.77
CA ALA A 811 -15.11 22.47 -20.52
C ALA A 811 -15.10 22.08 -22.01
N VAL A 812 -14.84 23.07 -22.87
CA VAL A 812 -14.91 22.92 -24.32
C VAL A 812 -13.51 22.65 -24.87
N ASN A 813 -13.30 21.45 -25.38
CA ASN A 813 -12.17 21.10 -26.24
C ASN A 813 -12.70 20.70 -27.61
N PHE A 814 -11.89 20.80 -28.66
CA PHE A 814 -12.25 20.20 -29.95
C PHE A 814 -11.03 19.97 -30.85
N HIS A 815 -11.18 19.11 -31.85
CA HIS A 815 -10.23 19.00 -32.95
C HIS A 815 -10.64 20.00 -34.02
N GLY A 816 -9.73 20.84 -34.50
CA GLY A 816 -10.09 21.92 -35.41
C GLY A 816 -8.96 22.32 -36.34
N ASP A 817 -9.35 22.69 -37.56
CA ASP A 817 -8.46 23.11 -38.65
C ASP A 817 -7.33 22.09 -38.92
N GLU A 818 -7.60 20.77 -38.89
CA GLU A 818 -6.59 19.74 -39.16
C GLU A 818 -6.28 19.62 -40.67
N LEU A 819 -7.31 19.58 -41.51
CA LEU A 819 -7.19 19.33 -42.95
C LEU A 819 -7.60 20.54 -43.79
N ALA A 820 -8.51 21.38 -43.29
CA ALA A 820 -8.96 22.58 -43.97
C ALA A 820 -9.06 23.80 -43.04
N PRO A 821 -8.80 25.02 -43.54
CA PRO A 821 -8.92 26.25 -42.77
C PRO A 821 -10.41 26.64 -42.64
N LEU A 822 -11.14 25.98 -41.75
CA LEU A 822 -12.55 26.28 -41.52
C LEU A 822 -12.75 27.53 -40.67
N GLY A 823 -11.77 27.85 -39.82
CA GLY A 823 -11.87 28.93 -38.84
C GLY A 823 -12.13 28.40 -37.43
N GLY A 824 -11.68 27.17 -37.14
CA GLY A 824 -11.71 26.57 -35.81
C GLY A 824 -11.08 27.49 -34.76
N GLY A 825 -9.94 28.12 -35.07
CA GLY A 825 -9.32 29.08 -34.14
C GLY A 825 -10.23 30.25 -33.72
N LYS A 826 -11.10 30.74 -34.61
CA LYS A 826 -12.10 31.77 -34.29
C LYS A 826 -13.20 31.20 -33.39
N LEU A 827 -13.71 30.02 -33.73
CA LEU A 827 -14.71 29.31 -32.92
C LEU A 827 -14.18 29.05 -31.50
N ALA A 828 -12.93 28.64 -31.37
CA ALA A 828 -12.24 28.47 -30.09
C ALA A 828 -12.25 29.76 -29.28
N GLY A 829 -11.88 30.90 -29.88
CA GLY A 829 -11.92 32.19 -29.21
C GLY A 829 -13.33 32.62 -28.78
N GLU A 830 -14.33 32.42 -29.65
CA GLU A 830 -15.73 32.76 -29.39
C GLU A 830 -16.35 31.94 -28.25
N LEU A 831 -16.10 30.63 -28.24
CA LEU A 831 -16.59 29.73 -27.19
C LEU A 831 -15.71 29.77 -25.93
N ARG A 832 -14.58 30.49 -25.97
CA ARG A 832 -13.52 30.43 -24.95
C ARG A 832 -13.14 28.99 -24.65
N ALA A 833 -12.89 28.23 -25.72
CA ALA A 833 -12.47 26.84 -25.62
C ALA A 833 -11.22 26.76 -24.75
N GLN A 834 -11.16 25.71 -23.94
CA GLN A 834 -10.00 25.44 -23.11
C GLN A 834 -8.83 25.00 -23.98
N ALA A 835 -9.08 24.13 -24.97
CA ALA A 835 -8.09 23.75 -25.96
C ALA A 835 -8.68 23.50 -27.35
N MET A 836 -7.85 23.68 -28.38
CA MET A 836 -8.09 23.20 -29.74
C MET A 836 -6.91 22.34 -30.16
N SER A 837 -7.17 21.16 -30.68
CA SER A 837 -6.14 20.20 -31.12
C SER A 837 -5.96 20.21 -32.64
N HIS A 838 -4.82 19.72 -33.12
CA HIS A 838 -4.39 19.66 -34.53
C HIS A 838 -3.84 21.01 -35.04
N CYS A 839 -4.72 21.93 -35.41
CA CYS A 839 -4.39 23.31 -35.76
C CYS A 839 -3.44 23.50 -36.98
N GLU A 840 -3.30 22.51 -37.87
CA GLU A 840 -2.39 22.57 -39.03
C GLU A 840 -2.74 23.72 -40.00
N GLU A 841 -4.03 23.97 -40.21
CA GLU A 841 -4.56 24.96 -41.14
C GLU A 841 -5.15 26.21 -40.44
N THR A 842 -4.86 26.42 -39.16
CA THR A 842 -5.37 27.59 -38.43
C THR A 842 -4.83 28.90 -39.01
N ASP A 843 -5.74 29.81 -39.37
CA ASP A 843 -5.40 31.11 -39.98
C ASP A 843 -4.96 32.17 -38.94
N GLU A 844 -4.38 33.28 -39.43
CA GLU A 844 -3.89 34.39 -38.59
C GLU A 844 -4.95 34.93 -37.62
N MET A 845 -6.19 35.10 -38.11
CA MET A 845 -7.29 35.61 -37.30
C MET A 845 -7.69 34.61 -36.20
N GLY A 846 -7.62 33.31 -36.49
CA GLY A 846 -7.84 32.25 -35.52
C GLY A 846 -6.76 32.22 -34.44
N ILE A 847 -5.49 32.36 -34.83
CA ILE A 847 -4.36 32.46 -33.88
C ILE A 847 -4.56 33.63 -32.92
N ASP A 848 -4.92 34.81 -33.43
CA ASP A 848 -5.14 36.00 -32.61
C ASP A 848 -6.38 35.85 -31.70
N ALA A 849 -7.43 35.17 -32.16
CA ALA A 849 -8.61 34.86 -31.36
C ALA A 849 -8.28 33.89 -30.22
N MET A 850 -7.52 32.82 -30.49
CA MET A 850 -7.05 31.87 -29.48
C MET A 850 -6.14 32.55 -28.44
N ALA A 851 -5.20 33.38 -28.89
CA ALA A 851 -4.33 34.14 -27.99
C ALA A 851 -5.13 35.06 -27.06
N SER A 852 -6.12 35.76 -27.61
CA SER A 852 -6.99 36.67 -26.84
C SER A 852 -7.87 35.93 -25.82
N ALA A 853 -8.30 34.71 -26.14
CA ALA A 853 -9.13 33.89 -25.26
C ALA A 853 -8.30 33.08 -24.24
N GLY A 854 -7.00 32.92 -24.46
CA GLY A 854 -6.14 32.03 -23.67
C GLY A 854 -6.38 30.55 -23.99
N THR A 855 -6.92 30.22 -25.17
CA THR A 855 -7.12 28.83 -25.61
C THR A 855 -5.77 28.18 -25.87
N VAL A 856 -5.57 26.98 -25.33
CA VAL A 856 -4.35 26.20 -25.57
C VAL A 856 -4.41 25.53 -26.95
N ALA A 857 -3.39 25.73 -27.78
CA ALA A 857 -3.22 24.96 -29.02
C ALA A 857 -2.50 23.65 -28.70
N VAL A 858 -3.16 22.51 -28.91
CA VAL A 858 -2.57 21.17 -28.71
C VAL A 858 -2.08 20.65 -30.06
N LEU A 859 -0.76 20.67 -30.24
CA LEU A 859 -0.13 20.28 -31.51
C LEU A 859 0.36 18.84 -31.47
N LEU A 860 0.19 18.13 -32.59
CA LEU A 860 0.34 16.67 -32.67
C LEU A 860 1.37 16.27 -33.74
N PRO A 861 2.69 16.42 -33.48
CA PRO A 861 3.74 16.20 -34.48
C PRO A 861 3.68 14.86 -35.18
N THR A 862 3.29 13.82 -34.46
CA THR A 862 3.28 12.46 -34.99
C THR A 862 2.15 12.26 -35.99
N THR A 863 0.96 12.81 -35.73
CA THR A 863 -0.18 12.72 -36.65
C THR A 863 0.09 13.52 -37.92
N GLN A 864 0.59 14.75 -37.78
CA GLN A 864 1.04 15.56 -38.92
C GLN A 864 2.03 14.79 -39.82
N GLN A 865 3.01 14.10 -39.25
CA GLN A 865 3.98 13.30 -40.01
C GLN A 865 3.37 12.05 -40.66
N ILE A 866 2.58 11.27 -39.92
CA ILE A 866 1.97 10.03 -40.41
C ILE A 866 1.00 10.33 -41.56
N LEU A 867 0.22 11.40 -41.44
CA LEU A 867 -0.74 11.83 -42.44
C LEU A 867 -0.14 12.73 -43.53
N LYS A 868 1.14 13.14 -43.38
CA LYS A 868 1.86 14.04 -44.29
C LYS A 868 1.13 15.38 -44.49
N LEU A 869 0.57 15.91 -43.41
CA LEU A 869 -0.09 17.20 -43.40
C LEU A 869 0.93 18.33 -43.45
N ARG A 870 0.44 19.56 -43.66
CA ARG A 870 1.25 20.75 -43.49
C ARG A 870 1.67 20.88 -42.02
N ASP A 871 2.85 21.46 -41.79
CA ASP A 871 3.23 21.82 -40.42
C ASP A 871 2.26 22.88 -39.87
N PRO A 872 1.77 22.74 -38.62
CA PRO A 872 1.00 23.79 -37.98
C PRO A 872 1.86 25.05 -37.84
N PRO A 873 1.23 26.24 -37.78
CA PRO A 873 1.92 27.51 -37.60
C PRO A 873 2.41 27.69 -36.13
N ALA A 874 3.09 26.68 -35.57
CA ALA A 874 3.49 26.59 -34.17
C ALA A 874 4.32 27.81 -33.71
N ARG A 875 5.31 28.22 -34.52
CA ARG A 875 6.13 29.39 -34.21
C ARG A 875 5.29 30.67 -34.15
N ARG A 876 4.39 30.85 -35.11
CA ARG A 876 3.48 31.99 -35.18
C ARG A 876 2.51 32.01 -33.99
N MET A 877 1.99 30.86 -33.57
CA MET A 877 1.14 30.70 -32.38
C MET A 877 1.87 31.12 -31.10
N LEU A 878 3.06 30.56 -30.88
CA LEU A 878 3.91 30.90 -29.73
C LEU A 878 4.24 32.40 -29.72
N ASP A 879 4.60 32.97 -30.87
CA ASP A 879 4.98 34.38 -30.97
C ASP A 879 3.78 35.33 -30.75
N SER A 880 2.55 34.87 -31.03
CA SER A 880 1.31 35.61 -30.73
C SER A 880 0.85 35.53 -29.27
N GLY A 881 1.49 34.71 -28.44
CA GLY A 881 1.01 34.48 -27.09
C GLY A 881 -0.09 33.42 -26.96
N VAL A 882 -0.24 32.51 -27.93
CA VAL A 882 -1.04 31.30 -27.74
C VAL A 882 -0.23 30.31 -26.87
N PRO A 883 -0.78 29.78 -25.77
CA PRO A 883 -0.16 28.66 -25.06
C PRO A 883 -0.16 27.43 -25.98
N VAL A 884 1.00 26.81 -26.18
CA VAL A 884 1.13 25.61 -27.01
C VAL A 884 1.43 24.40 -26.15
N ALA A 885 0.61 23.36 -26.29
CA ALA A 885 0.78 22.04 -25.71
C ALA A 885 1.19 21.02 -26.78
N LEU A 886 1.83 19.94 -26.35
CA LEU A 886 2.21 18.81 -27.19
C LEU A 886 1.54 17.53 -26.67
N ALA A 887 1.17 16.63 -27.57
CA ALA A 887 0.63 15.33 -27.21
C ALA A 887 0.92 14.28 -28.30
N THR A 888 0.75 12.99 -27.95
CA THR A 888 1.06 11.88 -28.86
C THR A 888 0.01 11.66 -29.93
N ASP A 889 -1.24 12.05 -29.67
CA ASP A 889 -2.42 11.57 -30.40
C ASP A 889 -2.46 10.04 -30.49
N PHE A 890 -2.15 9.35 -29.39
CA PHE A 890 -2.12 7.89 -29.41
C PHE A 890 -3.51 7.31 -29.70
N ASN A 891 -3.63 6.69 -30.87
CA ASN A 891 -4.88 6.17 -31.40
C ASN A 891 -4.59 4.98 -32.36
N PRO A 892 -5.61 4.27 -32.88
CA PRO A 892 -5.44 3.13 -33.79
C PRO A 892 -4.67 3.44 -35.10
N ASN A 893 -4.56 4.71 -35.50
CA ASN A 893 -3.80 5.14 -36.68
C ASN A 893 -2.42 5.71 -36.30
N CYS A 894 -2.28 6.30 -35.12
CA CYS A 894 -1.03 6.85 -34.58
C CYS A 894 -0.58 6.05 -33.34
N HIS A 895 0.35 5.11 -33.55
CA HIS A 895 0.81 4.18 -32.51
C HIS A 895 2.06 4.66 -31.72
N LEU A 896 2.17 5.96 -31.41
CA LEU A 896 3.25 6.51 -30.59
C LEU A 896 2.81 6.77 -29.15
N LEU A 897 3.58 6.31 -28.15
CA LEU A 897 3.31 6.53 -26.71
C LEU A 897 4.37 7.38 -26.03
N SER A 898 5.38 7.84 -26.77
CA SER A 898 6.57 8.49 -26.23
C SER A 898 6.46 10.00 -26.34
N MET A 899 6.11 10.66 -25.23
CA MET A 899 6.14 12.12 -25.12
C MET A 899 7.54 12.71 -25.42
N PRO A 900 8.67 12.12 -24.98
CA PRO A 900 10.00 12.58 -25.36
C PRO A 900 10.22 12.61 -26.89
N GLN A 901 9.69 11.62 -27.62
CA GLN A 901 9.76 11.62 -29.09
C GLN A 901 8.89 12.71 -29.71
N VAL A 902 7.69 12.99 -29.16
CA VAL A 902 6.84 14.11 -29.58
C VAL A 902 7.58 15.44 -29.43
N MET A 903 8.23 15.65 -28.28
CA MET A 903 9.03 16.85 -27.99
C MET A 903 10.17 17.01 -28.99
N TRP A 904 10.89 15.92 -29.28
CA TRP A 904 11.98 15.91 -30.27
C TRP A 904 11.45 16.35 -31.65
N GLN A 905 10.34 15.78 -32.10
CA GLN A 905 9.73 16.10 -33.41
C GLN A 905 9.33 17.58 -33.50
N ALA A 906 8.70 18.12 -32.45
CA ALA A 906 8.30 19.52 -32.39
C ALA A 906 9.53 20.46 -32.50
N CYS A 907 10.63 20.13 -31.82
CA CYS A 907 11.86 20.91 -31.93
C CYS A 907 12.49 20.84 -33.32
N THR A 908 12.55 19.65 -33.92
CA THR A 908 13.24 19.46 -35.22
C THR A 908 12.43 19.94 -36.41
N SER A 909 11.10 19.85 -36.34
CA SER A 909 10.22 20.19 -37.46
C SER A 909 9.66 21.60 -37.35
N TRP A 910 9.31 22.06 -36.14
CA TRP A 910 8.51 23.28 -35.96
C TRP A 910 9.25 24.43 -35.30
N ARG A 911 10.57 24.29 -35.13
CA ARG A 911 11.46 25.31 -34.56
C ARG A 911 11.06 25.74 -33.15
N MET A 912 10.46 24.82 -32.39
CA MET A 912 10.31 24.98 -30.96
C MET A 912 11.67 24.79 -30.28
N THR A 913 11.95 25.60 -29.27
CA THR A 913 13.08 25.38 -28.36
C THR A 913 12.83 24.16 -27.47
N LEU A 914 13.88 23.60 -26.87
CA LEU A 914 13.75 22.47 -25.95
C LEU A 914 12.89 22.85 -24.73
N GLU A 915 13.04 24.09 -24.28
CA GLU A 915 12.28 24.71 -23.20
C GLU A 915 10.79 24.84 -23.54
N GLU A 916 10.45 25.32 -24.73
CA GLU A 916 9.06 25.38 -25.21
C GLU A 916 8.45 23.99 -25.35
N ALA A 917 9.22 23.00 -25.81
CA ALA A 917 8.75 21.62 -25.88
C ALA A 917 8.51 21.02 -24.49
N LEU A 918 9.35 21.32 -23.50
CA LEU A 918 9.12 20.91 -22.10
C LEU A 918 7.86 21.54 -21.53
N ALA A 919 7.67 22.86 -21.69
CA ALA A 919 6.43 23.52 -21.27
C ALA A 919 5.20 22.91 -21.99
N GLY A 920 5.35 22.60 -23.28
CA GLY A 920 4.32 21.97 -24.10
C GLY A 920 3.91 20.58 -23.64
N ALA A 921 4.86 19.75 -23.19
CA ALA A 921 4.62 18.38 -22.73
C ALA A 921 4.33 18.26 -21.21
N THR A 922 4.26 19.39 -20.50
CA THR A 922 4.04 19.44 -19.04
C THR A 922 2.95 20.45 -18.69
N LEU A 923 3.29 21.71 -18.39
CA LEU A 923 2.35 22.70 -17.86
C LEU A 923 1.24 23.07 -18.85
N ASN A 924 1.58 23.33 -20.11
CA ASN A 924 0.58 23.69 -21.11
C ASN A 924 -0.32 22.50 -21.46
N ALA A 925 0.24 21.28 -21.49
CA ALA A 925 -0.54 20.05 -21.61
C ALA A 925 -1.46 19.82 -20.40
N ALA A 926 -1.02 20.14 -19.17
CA ALA A 926 -1.90 20.11 -18.00
C ALA A 926 -3.02 21.16 -18.12
N ALA A 927 -2.71 22.33 -18.69
CA ALA A 927 -3.69 23.41 -18.87
C ALA A 927 -4.78 23.06 -19.88
N SER A 928 -4.46 22.38 -20.98
CA SER A 928 -5.45 21.97 -21.98
C SER A 928 -6.49 20.96 -21.44
N ILE A 929 -6.17 20.25 -20.34
CA ILE A 929 -7.07 19.28 -19.68
C ILE A 929 -7.54 19.72 -18.29
N GLY A 930 -7.23 20.95 -17.88
CA GLY A 930 -7.77 21.57 -16.66
C GLY A 930 -7.05 21.18 -15.38
N MET A 931 -5.82 20.69 -15.51
CA MET A 931 -5.02 20.16 -14.42
C MET A 931 -3.76 20.98 -14.10
N ALA A 932 -3.57 22.14 -14.74
CA ALA A 932 -2.43 23.03 -14.45
C ALA A 932 -2.37 23.53 -13.00
N GLU A 933 -3.45 23.40 -12.22
CA GLU A 933 -3.42 23.71 -10.79
C GLU A 933 -2.77 22.60 -9.94
N THR A 934 -2.79 21.36 -10.43
CA THR A 934 -2.41 20.16 -9.67
C THR A 934 -1.16 19.49 -10.21
N VAL A 935 -0.91 19.52 -11.52
CA VAL A 935 0.23 18.86 -12.20
C VAL A 935 0.86 19.77 -13.27
N GLY A 936 1.89 19.26 -13.96
CA GLY A 936 2.53 19.92 -15.11
C GLY A 936 3.70 20.85 -14.77
N SER A 937 4.00 21.07 -13.50
CA SER A 937 5.18 21.80 -13.04
C SER A 937 5.59 21.31 -11.66
N LEU A 938 6.86 21.51 -11.28
CA LEU A 938 7.31 21.28 -9.91
C LEU A 938 7.14 22.59 -9.15
N GLU A 939 6.04 22.71 -8.42
CA GLU A 939 5.71 23.86 -7.58
C GLU A 939 5.17 23.40 -6.23
N VAL A 940 5.50 24.13 -5.17
CA VAL A 940 4.99 23.84 -3.83
C VAL A 940 3.46 23.87 -3.85
N GLY A 941 2.83 22.82 -3.31
CA GLY A 941 1.38 22.60 -3.30
C GLY A 941 0.83 21.78 -4.46
N LYS A 942 1.59 21.59 -5.55
CA LYS A 942 1.21 20.67 -6.65
C LYS A 942 1.56 19.22 -6.32
N ALA A 943 1.02 18.27 -7.07
CA ALA A 943 1.34 16.86 -6.91
C ALA A 943 2.84 16.60 -7.12
N GLY A 944 3.42 15.70 -6.32
CA GLY A 944 4.80 15.22 -6.45
C GLY A 944 4.98 14.26 -7.62
N ASP A 945 4.57 14.68 -8.81
CA ASP A 945 4.67 13.95 -10.07
C ASP A 945 5.94 14.40 -10.79
N LEU A 946 6.96 13.54 -10.85
CA LEU A 946 8.29 13.89 -11.36
C LEU A 946 8.97 12.71 -12.06
N LEU A 947 9.93 13.03 -12.93
CA LEU A 947 10.84 12.07 -13.53
C LEU A 947 12.25 12.31 -13.02
N VAL A 948 12.94 11.23 -12.67
CA VAL A 948 14.40 11.25 -12.45
C VAL A 948 15.05 10.73 -13.73
N LEU A 949 15.88 11.56 -14.35
CA LEU A 949 16.59 11.26 -15.59
C LEU A 949 18.04 10.88 -15.29
N ASN A 950 18.52 9.78 -15.86
CA ASN A 950 19.89 9.30 -15.82
C ASN A 950 20.85 10.16 -16.68
N SER A 951 20.78 11.48 -16.48
CA SER A 951 21.62 12.50 -17.12
C SER A 951 21.62 13.73 -16.22
N SER A 952 22.78 14.37 -16.06
CA SER A 952 22.90 15.62 -15.32
C SER A 952 22.29 16.82 -16.03
N ASN A 953 21.91 16.66 -17.29
CA ASN A 953 21.28 17.70 -18.10
C ASN A 953 19.90 17.23 -18.58
N TRP A 954 18.85 17.92 -18.12
CA TRP A 954 17.47 17.55 -18.46
C TRP A 954 17.20 17.59 -19.97
N LYS A 955 17.95 18.41 -20.72
CA LYS A 955 17.82 18.54 -22.18
C LYS A 955 18.08 17.24 -22.92
N SER A 956 18.77 16.28 -22.29
CA SER A 956 18.91 14.92 -22.81
C SER A 956 17.55 14.26 -23.07
N LEU A 957 16.50 14.60 -22.32
CA LEU A 957 15.15 14.06 -22.49
C LEU A 957 14.62 14.30 -23.90
N VAL A 958 14.88 15.48 -24.45
CA VAL A 958 14.44 15.85 -25.80
C VAL A 958 15.51 15.52 -26.83
N TYR A 959 16.79 15.70 -26.50
CA TYR A 959 17.89 15.52 -27.46
C TYR A 959 18.10 14.06 -27.89
N GLN A 960 17.94 13.09 -26.97
CA GLN A 960 18.19 11.68 -27.26
C GLN A 960 16.96 10.99 -27.83
N LEU A 961 16.87 10.92 -29.15
CA LEU A 961 15.80 10.20 -29.84
C LEU A 961 15.92 8.67 -29.62
N GLY A 962 14.88 8.05 -29.09
CA GLY A 962 14.72 6.59 -29.02
C GLY A 962 15.46 5.88 -27.89
N GLY A 963 15.98 6.62 -26.90
CA GLY A 963 16.69 6.09 -25.73
C GLY A 963 15.99 6.40 -24.39
N GLU A 964 14.76 6.91 -24.42
CA GLU A 964 14.09 7.47 -23.25
C GLU A 964 13.85 6.44 -22.13
N ARG A 965 13.79 5.15 -22.43
CA ARG A 965 13.61 4.09 -21.42
C ARG A 965 14.86 3.84 -20.57
N ASP A 966 16.04 4.09 -21.13
CA ASP A 966 17.31 4.00 -20.38
C ASP A 966 17.61 5.33 -19.70
N LEU A 967 17.10 6.43 -20.27
CA LEU A 967 17.27 7.78 -19.73
C LEU A 967 16.33 8.05 -18.57
N ILE A 968 15.06 7.63 -18.62
CA ILE A 968 14.10 7.80 -17.51
C ILE A 968 14.39 6.71 -16.48
N ARG A 969 15.14 7.09 -15.43
CA ARG A 969 15.54 6.20 -14.35
C ARG A 969 14.37 5.82 -13.44
N THR A 970 13.56 6.81 -13.08
CA THR A 970 12.43 6.63 -12.17
C THR A 970 11.28 7.55 -12.56
N VAL A 971 10.06 7.01 -12.53
CA VAL A 971 8.82 7.77 -12.67
C VAL A 971 8.15 7.80 -11.32
N VAL A 972 7.82 8.99 -10.84
CA VAL A 972 7.20 9.21 -9.53
C VAL A 972 5.82 9.82 -9.72
N LYS A 973 4.81 9.26 -9.04
CA LYS A 973 3.44 9.79 -8.94
C LYS A 973 3.11 10.08 -7.48
N GLY A 974 2.77 11.33 -7.16
CA GLY A 974 2.38 11.76 -5.82
C GLY A 974 3.39 11.34 -4.75
N GLY A 975 4.69 11.44 -5.06
CA GLY A 975 5.80 11.03 -4.19
C GLY A 975 6.04 9.52 -4.07
N ARG A 976 5.42 8.66 -4.89
CA ARG A 976 5.70 7.22 -4.94
C ARG A 976 6.32 6.85 -6.28
N ALA A 977 7.40 6.07 -6.27
CA ALA A 977 7.95 5.51 -7.49
C ALA A 977 6.97 4.48 -8.09
N VAL A 978 6.62 4.65 -9.35
CA VAL A 978 5.66 3.80 -10.09
C VAL A 978 6.29 3.08 -11.27
N HIS A 979 7.55 3.41 -11.58
CA HIS A 979 8.41 2.70 -12.52
C HIS A 979 9.88 3.02 -12.20
N GLY A 980 10.77 2.03 -12.38
CA GLY A 980 12.20 2.17 -12.14
C GLY A 980 12.61 1.93 -10.67
N ASP A 981 13.72 2.54 -10.25
CA ASP A 981 14.26 2.34 -8.89
C ASP A 981 13.20 2.68 -7.81
N GLY A 982 12.96 1.74 -6.89
CA GLY A 982 12.03 1.91 -5.76
C GLY A 982 10.54 1.67 -6.08
N SER A 983 10.21 1.09 -7.24
CA SER A 983 8.82 0.78 -7.65
C SER A 983 8.27 -0.59 -7.21
N ASP A 984 9.07 -1.40 -6.50
CA ASP A 984 8.71 -2.72 -5.95
C ASP A 984 8.23 -2.68 -4.49
#